data_AF-F4PZ95-F1
#
_entry.id   AF-F4PZ95-F1
#
_cell.length_a   1.000
_cell.length_b   1.000
_cell.length_c   1.000
_cell.angle_alpha   90.00
_cell.angle_beta   90.00
_cell.angle_gamma   90.00
#
_symmetry.space_group_name_H-M   'P 1'
#
loop_
_entity.id
_entity.type
_entity.pdbx_description
1 polymer ?
#
loop_
_entity_poly.entity_id
_entity_poly.type
_entity_poly.pdbx_seq_one_letter_code
_entity_poly.pdbx_strand_id
1 'polypeptide(L)'
;MRIIQNIPYIIPFKSIKGCDDEKCNQTNKEQHDRFIKNVLCNLVLFRKIILVSRKNNADIYYKINQLPNKIGWYLCYGHINLLKERIEREERELILQIINNNTSSSSSSLNSFTIKKDYLFDDHLKWNYKATEYICSFNGQDEQHLELFKYLFEKKPEWFNYEDCFKMAASKGNIEMFKILVNNTVPIKISYDMNECITLAIQGMHPDMALYLLEKINYKLKVTEPFTLNDGLCKHNQSDLIKLARLFVDIVNKNKQYGFTMDKVFRHYFHKLLIPTRDIDTIKYAQCHYESDLSVVEYVYSSLLCTGLPKDIDTDHHIDFIKQVLELISIDFEICDESTTTMVIEEEMDCVEKKKESSDQSNAIYFDSLTQLSTKQSRWYMFIYNMFFYHKVETISGNKELDAPHILKVRVKEEQKVEFVQMVCEKHGWAFIMNYGTLEYVKLAHSLRLVDVNSKFYPKHQDSNQTLAIMQYLHDNNIKPFRDTMVGHCRESDDKVILFLHKHYPQLLHRDQVLDYIKRNGHFYLASAVLALPGPSEIILPQRILPLMCDIKDSTGLNATSLDVLIKLNGYAISYYYDDHFGQESFQLMKQYYNADIHENIKSTYQQQLKISTENNQIHIVEWLLYQQTKYKPSSSTLVNILSQSFNRQYKALYQLIKRYYRDNGKQLDFGLTTWNELASRGDIKTFDKLMTKCTPLREFIQMFISTAIIHNQLAFIKHLYNTQYGTSLEIFAKSISKAIAIDSPMILKYFLDLEHQEEKSQNKSRYEYEFLESNVGALTRSTAKRCLSNGSLSCFKMILDLDYFDLASINLFEELGKSISKNNLSIVNYLVHHGYIVDEDTNNNNNNNNTDQQSDDIPFLKELLLDNKKR
;
A
#
# COMPACT_ATOMS: atom_id res chain seq x y z
N MET A 1 33.34 38.76 25.22
CA MET A 1 32.32 37.82 25.73
C MET A 1 31.39 37.47 24.58
N ARG A 2 31.55 36.30 23.95
CA ARG A 2 30.71 35.88 22.80
C ARG A 2 29.43 35.24 23.33
N ILE A 3 28.28 35.83 22.98
CA ILE A 3 26.97 35.24 23.25
C ILE A 3 26.79 34.10 22.24
N ILE A 4 26.83 32.86 22.74
CA ILE A 4 26.52 31.66 21.95
C ILE A 4 25.00 31.60 21.82
N GLN A 5 24.49 31.80 20.60
CA GLN A 5 23.09 31.52 20.28
C GLN A 5 22.92 30.01 20.06
N ASN A 6 22.30 29.33 21.03
CA ASN A 6 21.86 27.95 20.84
C ASN A 6 20.62 27.93 19.95
N ILE A 7 20.81 27.52 18.69
CA ILE A 7 19.71 27.19 17.78
C ILE A 7 19.35 25.72 18.02
N PRO A 8 18.12 25.38 18.44
CA PRO A 8 17.71 23.99 18.60
C PRO A 8 17.63 23.31 17.22
N TYR A 9 18.36 22.21 17.05
CA TYR A 9 18.31 21.34 15.88
C TYR A 9 17.20 20.30 16.08
N ILE A 10 16.16 20.34 15.25
CA ILE A 10 15.09 19.33 15.27
C ILE A 10 15.45 18.26 14.24
N ILE A 11 15.81 17.07 14.71
CA ILE A 11 16.06 15.91 13.83
C ILE A 11 14.70 15.28 13.48
N PRO A 12 14.34 15.14 12.19
CA PRO A 12 13.11 14.46 11.79
C PRO A 12 13.23 12.96 12.06
N PHE A 13 12.37 12.43 12.94
CA PHE A 13 12.38 11.03 13.42
C PHE A 13 12.17 9.93 12.36
N LYS A 14 11.87 10.28 11.10
CA LYS A 14 11.78 9.30 9.99
C LYS A 14 13.14 8.71 9.58
N SER A 15 14.25 9.19 10.15
CA SER A 15 15.61 8.81 9.81
C SER A 15 16.29 7.86 10.82
N ILE A 16 15.61 7.46 11.90
CA ILE A 16 16.14 6.49 12.87
C ILE A 16 15.49 5.14 12.60
N LYS A 17 16.04 4.41 11.63
CA LYS A 17 15.83 2.95 11.50
C LYS A 17 16.92 2.24 12.32
N GLY A 18 16.58 1.12 12.96
CA GLY A 18 17.58 0.25 13.55
C GLY A 18 18.61 -0.20 12.51
N CYS A 19 19.87 -0.40 12.92
CA CYS A 19 20.90 -0.97 12.06
C CYS A 19 20.66 -2.48 11.95
N ASP A 20 19.69 -2.89 11.13
CA ASP A 20 19.41 -4.29 10.78
C ASP A 20 20.12 -4.70 9.48
N ASP A 21 21.11 -3.92 9.04
CA ASP A 21 21.95 -4.23 7.89
C ASP A 21 23.04 -5.22 8.30
N GLU A 22 23.16 -6.35 7.60
CA GLU A 22 24.15 -7.41 7.86
C GLU A 22 25.61 -6.90 7.77
N LYS A 23 25.81 -5.72 7.19
CA LYS A 23 27.12 -5.03 7.11
C LYS A 23 27.45 -4.18 8.33
N CYS A 24 26.56 -4.07 9.30
CA CYS A 24 26.77 -3.31 10.54
C CYS A 24 27.68 -4.10 11.49
N ASN A 25 28.96 -3.75 11.51
CA ASN A 25 29.91 -4.38 12.44
C ASN A 25 29.54 -4.07 13.91
N GLN A 26 29.89 -4.99 14.82
CA GLN A 26 29.54 -4.94 16.25
C GLN A 26 29.84 -3.58 16.89
N THR A 27 30.93 -2.95 16.47
CA THR A 27 31.36 -1.62 16.91
C THR A 27 30.40 -0.49 16.50
N ASN A 28 29.80 -0.55 15.31
CA ASN A 28 28.78 0.42 14.88
C ASN A 28 27.44 0.17 15.60
N LYS A 29 27.10 -1.09 15.87
CA LYS A 29 25.92 -1.44 16.68
C LYS A 29 26.09 -0.93 18.12
N GLU A 30 27.26 -1.11 18.72
CA GLU A 30 27.62 -0.57 20.03
C GLU A 30 27.71 0.96 20.05
N GLN A 31 28.16 1.61 18.97
CA GLN A 31 28.15 3.07 18.85
C GLN A 31 26.74 3.63 18.70
N HIS A 32 25.86 2.96 17.95
CA HIS A 32 24.46 3.32 17.81
C HIS A 32 23.70 3.12 19.12
N ASP A 33 23.93 1.99 19.82
CA ASP A 33 23.40 1.75 21.16
C ASP A 33 23.99 2.70 22.21
N ARG A 34 25.27 3.10 22.08
CA ARG A 34 25.85 4.19 22.88
C ARG A 34 25.24 5.53 22.54
N PHE A 35 24.86 5.79 21.29
CA PHE A 35 24.23 7.04 20.89
C PHE A 35 22.81 7.11 21.43
N ILE A 36 22.02 6.04 21.30
CA ILE A 36 20.69 5.92 21.91
C ILE A 36 20.78 5.96 23.44
N LYS A 37 21.73 5.22 24.06
CA LYS A 37 22.02 5.34 25.49
C LYS A 37 22.48 6.74 25.86
N ASN A 38 23.24 7.46 25.05
CA ASN A 38 23.67 8.83 25.34
C ASN A 38 22.52 9.83 25.22
N VAL A 39 21.61 9.66 24.24
CA VAL A 39 20.38 10.46 24.13
C VAL A 39 19.47 10.20 25.34
N LEU A 40 19.34 8.95 25.79
CA LEU A 40 18.58 8.57 26.99
C LEU A 40 19.30 8.94 28.31
N CYS A 41 20.63 8.85 28.37
CA CYS A 41 21.45 9.25 29.50
C CYS A 41 21.50 10.77 29.63
N ASN A 42 21.43 11.53 28.53
CA ASN A 42 21.26 12.99 28.57
C ASN A 42 19.90 13.36 29.17
N LEU A 43 18.85 12.56 28.96
CA LEU A 43 17.56 12.68 29.66
C LEU A 43 17.69 12.43 31.18
N VAL A 44 18.52 11.46 31.58
CA VAL A 44 18.82 11.18 33.01
C VAL A 44 19.76 12.23 33.63
N LEU A 45 20.70 12.77 32.87
CA LEU A 45 21.59 13.87 33.27
C LEU A 45 20.79 15.17 33.45
N PHE A 46 19.84 15.46 32.55
CA PHE A 46 18.84 16.52 32.71
C PHE A 46 18.00 16.31 33.97
N ARG A 47 17.57 15.08 34.28
CA ARG A 47 16.87 14.75 35.54
C ARG A 47 17.72 15.08 36.77
N LYS A 48 19.03 14.78 36.76
CA LYS A 48 19.95 15.12 37.87
C LYS A 48 20.21 16.63 38.00
N ILE A 49 20.40 17.34 36.88
CA ILE A 49 20.61 18.80 36.87
C ILE A 49 19.36 19.52 37.42
N ILE A 50 18.15 19.08 37.04
CA ILE A 50 16.89 19.63 37.56
C ILE A 50 16.68 19.30 39.05
N LEU A 51 17.08 18.09 39.50
CA LEU A 51 17.04 17.71 40.93
C LEU A 51 18.01 18.54 41.79
N VAL A 52 19.20 18.86 41.28
CA VAL A 52 20.20 19.70 41.97
C VAL A 52 19.83 21.18 41.96
N SER A 53 18.99 21.62 41.01
CA SER A 53 18.47 22.99 40.93
C SER A 53 17.35 23.29 41.95
N ARG A 54 16.94 22.32 42.78
CA ARG A 54 15.91 22.47 43.83
C ARG A 54 16.46 23.19 45.08
N LYS A 55 16.68 24.50 44.94
CA LYS A 55 16.65 25.45 46.06
C LYS A 55 15.96 26.72 45.55
N ASN A 56 14.63 26.72 45.57
CA ASN A 56 13.77 27.85 45.93
C ASN A 56 12.32 27.57 45.47
N ASN A 57 11.40 27.87 46.38
CA ASN A 57 9.97 27.60 46.30
C ASN A 57 9.30 28.32 45.13
N ALA A 58 8.75 27.55 44.19
CA ALA A 58 7.59 27.92 43.37
C ALA A 58 6.99 26.66 42.74
N ASP A 59 5.70 26.42 42.99
CA ASP A 59 4.91 25.36 42.38
C ASP A 59 4.74 25.62 40.87
N ILE A 60 5.63 25.06 40.04
CA ILE A 60 5.42 24.92 38.60
C ILE A 60 5.79 23.50 38.21
N TYR A 61 4.78 22.64 38.10
CA TYR A 61 4.92 21.27 37.61
C TYR A 61 5.16 21.27 36.09
N TYR A 62 6.44 21.27 35.66
CA TYR A 62 6.76 20.87 34.28
C TYR A 62 6.66 19.34 34.16
N LYS A 63 5.60 18.84 33.52
CA LYS A 63 5.38 17.40 33.24
C LYS A 63 6.31 16.90 32.11
N ILE A 64 7.58 16.65 32.41
CA ILE A 64 8.55 15.93 31.53
C ILE A 64 8.51 14.39 31.76
N ASN A 65 7.47 13.89 32.46
CA ASN A 65 7.35 12.49 32.87
C ASN A 65 6.45 11.62 31.96
N GLN A 66 5.97 12.12 30.82
CA GLN A 66 5.03 11.34 30.01
C GLN A 66 5.79 10.49 28.99
N LEU A 67 5.96 9.20 29.30
CA LEU A 67 6.18 8.19 28.27
C LEU A 67 5.00 8.25 27.26
N PRO A 68 5.17 7.84 25.99
CA PRO A 68 4.15 8.02 24.95
C PRO A 68 2.79 7.48 25.37
N ASN A 69 1.74 8.31 25.42
CA ASN A 69 0.41 7.90 25.93
C ASN A 69 -0.30 6.85 25.08
N LYS A 70 0.18 6.57 23.87
CA LYS A 70 -0.43 5.60 22.96
C LYS A 70 0.21 4.24 23.17
N ILE A 71 -0.57 3.25 23.63
CA ILE A 71 -0.10 1.87 23.82
C ILE A 71 0.53 1.28 22.55
N GLY A 72 0.00 1.63 21.37
CA GLY A 72 0.54 1.22 20.08
C GLY A 72 2.01 1.60 19.87
N TRP A 73 2.54 2.63 20.54
CA TRP A 73 3.98 2.95 20.48
C TRP A 73 4.81 1.82 21.12
N TYR A 74 4.44 1.35 22.30
CA TYR A 74 5.18 0.26 22.95
C TYR A 74 5.09 -1.05 22.16
N LEU A 75 3.91 -1.31 21.60
CA LEU A 75 3.61 -2.51 20.84
C LEU A 75 4.33 -2.53 19.48
N CYS A 76 4.45 -1.39 18.80
CA CYS A 76 5.17 -1.28 17.52
C CYS A 76 6.70 -1.37 17.67
N TYR A 77 7.25 -1.06 18.83
CA TYR A 77 8.70 -0.99 19.05
C TYR A 77 9.23 -2.04 20.05
N GLY A 78 8.42 -3.07 20.39
CA GLY A 78 8.86 -4.18 21.25
C GLY A 78 9.19 -3.78 22.70
N HIS A 79 8.67 -2.66 23.19
CA HIS A 79 8.97 -2.13 24.53
C HIS A 79 8.05 -2.71 25.61
N ILE A 80 7.93 -4.04 25.64
CA ILE A 80 6.95 -4.80 26.43
C ILE A 80 7.16 -4.59 27.94
N ASN A 81 8.40 -4.66 28.42
CA ASN A 81 8.71 -4.46 29.84
C ASN A 81 8.42 -3.03 30.31
N LEU A 82 8.68 -2.02 29.46
CA LEU A 82 8.37 -0.63 29.76
C LEU A 82 6.85 -0.37 29.81
N LEU A 83 6.08 -1.11 29.02
CA LEU A 83 4.61 -1.07 29.09
C LEU A 83 4.10 -1.70 30.39
N LYS A 84 4.62 -2.86 30.79
CA LYS A 84 4.30 -3.50 32.09
C LYS A 84 4.62 -2.57 33.26
N GLU A 85 5.84 -2.05 33.34
CA GLU A 85 6.27 -1.11 34.39
C GLU A 85 5.40 0.15 34.45
N ARG A 86 4.96 0.65 33.29
CA ARG A 86 4.05 1.79 33.24
C ARG A 86 2.69 1.43 33.83
N ILE A 87 2.08 0.33 33.41
CA ILE A 87 0.79 -0.13 33.93
C ILE A 87 0.87 -0.27 35.46
N GLU A 88 1.90 -0.95 35.97
CA GLU A 88 2.08 -1.14 37.41
C GLU A 88 2.32 0.16 38.19
N ARG A 89 3.05 1.11 37.60
CA ARG A 89 3.28 2.43 38.22
C ARG A 89 1.99 3.23 38.28
N GLU A 90 1.23 3.27 37.19
CA GLU A 90 -0.03 4.00 37.12
C GLU A 90 -1.11 3.35 38.01
N GLU A 91 -1.16 2.02 38.11
CA GLU A 91 -1.98 1.30 39.10
C GLU A 91 -1.61 1.70 40.53
N ARG A 92 -0.31 1.77 40.86
CA ARG A 92 0.15 2.20 42.20
C ARG A 92 -0.21 3.65 42.50
N GLU A 93 -0.04 4.56 41.52
CA GLU A 93 -0.43 5.97 41.66
C GLU A 93 -1.94 6.11 41.89
N LEU A 94 -2.76 5.34 41.19
CA LEU A 94 -4.22 5.31 41.36
C LEU A 94 -4.63 4.76 42.73
N ILE A 95 -3.98 3.69 43.20
CA ILE A 95 -4.19 3.13 44.55
C ILE A 95 -3.86 4.19 45.62
N LEU A 96 -2.73 4.89 45.50
CA LEU A 96 -2.34 5.95 46.44
C LEU A 96 -3.34 7.12 46.45
N GLN A 97 -3.86 7.52 45.28
CA GLN A 97 -4.91 8.54 45.19
C GLN A 97 -6.22 8.09 45.86
N ILE A 98 -6.59 6.81 45.73
CA ILE A 98 -7.77 6.24 46.38
C ILE A 98 -7.58 6.21 47.90
N ILE A 99 -6.42 5.76 48.38
CA ILE A 99 -6.10 5.72 49.82
C ILE A 99 -6.19 7.13 50.41
N ASN A 100 -5.56 8.14 49.79
CA ASN A 100 -5.58 9.53 50.27
C ASN A 100 -6.98 10.16 50.25
N ASN A 101 -7.81 9.81 49.27
CA ASN A 101 -9.20 10.29 49.22
C ASN A 101 -10.08 9.60 50.28
N ASN A 102 -9.82 8.34 50.60
CA ASN A 102 -10.57 7.61 51.63
C ASN A 102 -10.20 8.02 53.07
N THR A 103 -8.97 8.50 53.33
CA THR A 103 -8.61 9.11 54.63
C THR A 103 -9.26 10.47 54.87
N SER A 104 -9.83 11.08 53.83
CA SER A 104 -10.44 12.41 53.88
C SER A 104 -11.98 12.36 54.00
N SER A 105 -12.60 11.18 53.89
CA SER A 105 -14.07 11.06 53.83
C SER A 105 -14.53 9.68 54.32
N SER A 106 -15.14 9.64 55.50
CA SER A 106 -15.83 8.46 56.01
C SER A 106 -17.15 8.24 55.26
N SER A 107 -17.17 7.37 54.24
CA SER A 107 -18.28 6.43 53.95
C SER A 107 -18.10 5.64 52.64
N SER A 108 -18.33 4.33 52.76
CA SER A 108 -18.70 3.32 51.75
C SER A 108 -18.67 3.66 50.25
N SER A 109 -17.81 3.00 49.47
CA SER A 109 -18.25 1.87 48.62
C SER A 109 -17.06 1.20 47.92
N LEU A 110 -17.01 -0.13 47.99
CA LEU A 110 -16.10 -0.96 47.19
C LEU A 110 -16.32 -0.77 45.67
N ASN A 111 -17.49 -0.27 45.24
CA ASN A 111 -17.83 -0.04 43.83
C ASN A 111 -17.00 1.06 43.16
N SER A 112 -16.35 1.97 43.91
CA SER A 112 -15.49 2.99 43.30
C SER A 112 -14.17 2.44 42.75
N PHE A 113 -13.75 1.24 43.16
CA PHE A 113 -12.49 0.65 42.72
C PHE A 113 -12.59 0.05 41.31
N THR A 114 -13.72 -0.59 40.97
CA THR A 114 -13.98 -1.13 39.63
C THR A 114 -14.16 0.00 38.61
N ILE A 115 -14.94 1.03 38.96
CA ILE A 115 -15.19 2.23 38.12
C ILE A 115 -13.89 3.03 37.86
N LYS A 116 -12.94 3.04 38.81
CA LYS A 116 -11.64 3.74 38.64
C LYS A 116 -10.57 2.91 37.96
N LYS A 117 -10.68 1.57 37.93
CA LYS A 117 -9.79 0.73 37.11
C LYS A 117 -10.05 0.95 35.62
N ASP A 118 -11.32 1.06 35.21
CA ASP A 118 -11.68 1.34 33.81
C ASP A 118 -11.13 2.71 33.35
N TYR A 119 -11.16 3.71 34.24
CA TYR A 119 -10.58 5.05 34.01
C TYR A 119 -9.07 5.03 33.68
N LEU A 120 -8.28 4.12 34.27
CA LEU A 120 -6.84 4.03 34.00
C LEU A 120 -6.53 3.57 32.57
N PHE A 121 -7.35 2.66 32.05
CA PHE A 121 -7.08 2.03 30.76
C PHE A 121 -7.76 2.76 29.60
N ASP A 122 -8.96 3.28 29.82
CA ASP A 122 -9.75 3.97 28.80
C ASP A 122 -9.25 5.40 28.54
N ASP A 123 -9.01 6.19 29.59
CA ASP A 123 -8.62 7.60 29.45
C ASP A 123 -7.10 7.82 29.43
N HIS A 124 -6.33 7.00 30.16
CA HIS A 124 -4.89 7.20 30.37
C HIS A 124 -4.01 6.41 29.39
N LEU A 125 -4.31 5.13 29.13
CA LEU A 125 -3.60 4.30 28.15
C LEU A 125 -4.22 4.35 26.75
N LYS A 126 -5.39 5.00 26.60
CA LYS A 126 -6.17 5.12 25.37
C LYS A 126 -6.37 3.76 24.70
N TRP A 127 -6.72 2.75 25.52
CA TRP A 127 -7.00 1.42 25.01
C TRP A 127 -8.18 1.51 24.03
N ASN A 128 -8.08 0.81 22.91
CA ASN A 128 -9.16 0.72 21.93
C ASN A 128 -9.11 -0.62 21.23
N TYR A 129 -10.15 -0.90 20.44
CA TYR A 129 -10.27 -2.14 19.70
C TYR A 129 -9.05 -2.45 18.82
N LYS A 130 -8.41 -1.44 18.22
CA LYS A 130 -7.20 -1.63 17.41
C LYS A 130 -6.01 -2.14 18.22
N ALA A 131 -5.92 -1.77 19.51
CA ALA A 131 -4.88 -2.30 20.39
C ALA A 131 -5.14 -3.76 20.74
N THR A 132 -6.39 -4.12 21.03
CA THR A 132 -6.83 -5.52 21.21
C THR A 132 -6.52 -6.34 19.94
N GLU A 133 -6.94 -5.87 18.78
CA GLU A 133 -6.72 -6.52 17.48
C GLU A 133 -5.23 -6.75 17.22
N TYR A 134 -4.39 -5.73 17.46
CA TYR A 134 -2.94 -5.85 17.30
C TYR A 134 -2.34 -6.92 18.23
N ILE A 135 -2.75 -6.97 19.49
CA ILE A 135 -2.26 -7.96 20.45
C ILE A 135 -2.76 -9.37 20.11
N CYS A 136 -4.04 -9.50 19.71
CA CYS A 136 -4.60 -10.76 19.23
C CYS A 136 -3.96 -11.23 17.91
N SER A 137 -3.20 -10.36 17.22
CA SER A 137 -2.46 -10.65 15.98
C SER A 137 -1.01 -11.11 16.18
N PHE A 138 -0.57 -11.28 17.43
CA PHE A 138 0.77 -11.81 17.71
C PHE A 138 0.92 -13.26 17.25
N ASN A 139 2.01 -13.53 16.53
CA ASN A 139 2.39 -14.89 16.17
C ASN A 139 2.78 -15.67 17.44
N GLY A 140 2.46 -16.97 17.45
CA GLY A 140 2.74 -17.85 18.60
C GLY A 140 4.22 -18.17 18.86
N GLN A 141 5.13 -17.61 18.07
CA GLN A 141 6.57 -17.91 18.12
C GLN A 141 7.35 -17.00 19.08
N ASP A 142 6.84 -15.82 19.41
CA ASP A 142 7.49 -14.88 20.32
C ASP A 142 6.94 -15.03 21.74
N GLU A 143 7.77 -15.58 22.64
CA GLU A 143 7.43 -15.76 24.05
C GLU A 143 7.08 -14.44 24.74
N GLN A 144 7.71 -13.32 24.36
CA GLN A 144 7.46 -12.03 24.99
C GLN A 144 6.07 -11.50 24.65
N HIS A 145 5.63 -11.71 23.41
CA HIS A 145 4.27 -11.36 22.96
C HIS A 145 3.21 -12.20 23.69
N LEU A 146 3.45 -13.51 23.83
CA LEU A 146 2.55 -14.38 24.58
C LEU A 146 2.51 -14.02 26.07
N GLU A 147 3.65 -13.68 26.67
CA GLU A 147 3.74 -13.24 28.06
C GLU A 147 3.02 -11.91 28.29
N LEU A 148 3.13 -10.97 27.35
CA LEU A 148 2.36 -9.72 27.38
C LEU A 148 0.86 -9.98 27.28
N PHE A 149 0.44 -10.85 26.36
CA PHE A 149 -0.96 -11.23 26.24
C PHE A 149 -1.47 -11.84 27.57
N LYS A 150 -0.75 -12.81 28.13
CA LYS A 150 -1.09 -13.42 29.43
C LYS A 150 -1.23 -12.38 30.53
N TYR A 151 -0.27 -11.45 30.64
CA TYR A 151 -0.30 -10.37 31.61
C TYR A 151 -1.52 -9.46 31.45
N LEU A 152 -1.80 -9.00 30.23
CA LEU A 152 -2.94 -8.11 29.96
C LEU A 152 -4.28 -8.83 30.12
N PHE A 153 -4.35 -10.09 29.72
CA PHE A 153 -5.52 -10.94 29.89
C PHE A 153 -5.83 -11.22 31.35
N GLU A 154 -4.82 -11.46 32.20
CA GLU A 154 -4.99 -11.59 33.65
C GLU A 154 -5.49 -10.29 34.28
N LYS A 155 -5.04 -9.14 33.78
CA LYS A 155 -5.46 -7.82 34.30
C LYS A 155 -6.89 -7.46 33.91
N LYS A 156 -7.25 -7.67 32.64
CA LYS A 156 -8.54 -7.30 32.04
C LYS A 156 -8.93 -8.27 30.91
N PRO A 157 -9.53 -9.41 31.24
CA PRO A 157 -9.93 -10.40 30.23
C PRO A 157 -11.08 -9.89 29.34
N GLU A 158 -11.85 -8.89 29.79
CA GLU A 158 -12.98 -8.33 29.04
C GLU A 158 -12.55 -7.61 27.74
N TRP A 159 -11.30 -7.12 27.65
CA TRP A 159 -10.80 -6.49 26.41
C TRP A 159 -10.63 -7.46 25.25
N PHE A 160 -10.57 -8.74 25.56
CA PHE A 160 -10.40 -9.81 24.59
C PHE A 160 -11.73 -10.53 24.33
N ASN A 161 -12.84 -9.95 24.80
CA ASN A 161 -14.19 -10.49 24.69
C ASN A 161 -14.83 -10.25 23.31
N TYR A 162 -14.07 -10.49 22.24
CA TYR A 162 -14.48 -10.29 20.85
C TYR A 162 -14.22 -11.55 20.03
N GLU A 163 -15.15 -11.89 19.15
CA GLU A 163 -15.03 -13.04 18.25
C GLU A 163 -13.75 -12.97 17.40
N ASP A 164 -13.40 -11.77 16.94
CA ASP A 164 -12.22 -11.51 16.11
C ASP A 164 -10.89 -11.88 16.80
N CYS A 165 -10.82 -11.92 18.14
CA CYS A 165 -9.62 -12.38 18.82
C CYS A 165 -9.38 -13.88 18.63
N PHE A 166 -10.44 -14.70 18.54
CA PHE A 166 -10.31 -16.12 18.19
C PHE A 166 -9.88 -16.28 16.73
N LYS A 167 -10.49 -15.51 15.84
CA LYS A 167 -10.15 -15.48 14.40
C LYS A 167 -8.69 -15.10 14.18
N MET A 168 -8.21 -14.09 14.89
CA MET A 168 -6.84 -13.59 14.78
C MET A 168 -5.83 -14.56 15.41
N ALA A 169 -6.12 -15.14 16.59
CA ALA A 169 -5.26 -16.16 17.18
C ALA A 169 -5.14 -17.39 16.27
N ALA A 170 -6.25 -17.80 15.63
CA ALA A 170 -6.25 -18.90 14.67
C ALA A 170 -5.47 -18.57 13.38
N SER A 171 -5.69 -17.39 12.80
CA SER A 171 -5.00 -16.94 11.59
C SER A 171 -3.49 -16.71 11.78
N LYS A 172 -3.04 -16.57 13.03
CA LYS A 172 -1.63 -16.43 13.42
C LYS A 172 -1.03 -17.68 14.07
N GLY A 173 -1.80 -18.77 14.15
CA GLY A 173 -1.35 -20.06 14.67
C GLY A 173 -1.00 -20.06 16.16
N ASN A 174 -1.54 -19.11 16.94
CA ASN A 174 -1.22 -18.97 18.35
C ASN A 174 -2.13 -19.86 19.22
N ILE A 175 -1.79 -21.15 19.29
CA ILE A 175 -2.55 -22.18 20.03
C ILE A 175 -2.71 -21.82 21.51
N GLU A 176 -1.65 -21.30 22.15
CA GLU A 176 -1.68 -20.97 23.58
C GLU A 176 -2.60 -19.79 23.89
N MET A 177 -2.55 -18.73 23.07
CA MET A 177 -3.50 -17.62 23.16
C MET A 177 -4.94 -18.12 22.97
N PHE A 178 -5.17 -18.98 21.98
CA PHE A 178 -6.50 -19.55 21.72
C PHE A 178 -7.00 -20.39 22.92
N LYS A 179 -6.15 -21.22 23.53
CA LYS A 179 -6.50 -21.99 24.74
C LYS A 179 -6.89 -21.07 25.89
N ILE A 180 -6.17 -19.97 26.10
CA ILE A 180 -6.48 -18.98 27.14
C ILE A 180 -7.86 -18.34 26.89
N LEU A 181 -8.12 -17.93 25.65
CA LEU A 181 -9.41 -17.35 25.25
C LEU A 181 -10.57 -18.34 25.44
N VAL A 182 -10.40 -19.62 25.08
CA VAL A 182 -11.43 -20.65 25.22
C VAL A 182 -11.70 -21.02 26.67
N ASN A 183 -10.66 -21.10 27.50
CA ASN A 183 -10.77 -21.48 28.91
C ASN A 183 -11.18 -20.31 29.81
N ASN A 184 -11.49 -19.15 29.23
CA ASN A 184 -11.85 -17.96 29.98
C ASN A 184 -13.14 -18.16 30.80
N THR A 185 -13.12 -17.76 32.07
CA THR A 185 -14.25 -17.84 33.01
C THR A 185 -14.99 -16.52 33.18
N VAL A 186 -14.75 -15.53 32.31
CA VAL A 186 -15.51 -14.26 32.30
C VAL A 186 -17.02 -14.55 32.15
N PRO A 187 -17.92 -13.76 32.79
CA PRO A 187 -19.36 -14.06 32.86
C PRO A 187 -20.09 -14.15 31.52
N ILE A 188 -19.51 -13.60 30.45
CA ILE A 188 -20.08 -13.60 29.10
C ILE A 188 -19.32 -14.62 28.25
N LYS A 189 -19.99 -15.72 27.90
CA LYS A 189 -19.44 -16.72 27.00
C LYS A 189 -19.45 -16.17 25.56
N ILE A 190 -18.27 -15.90 25.02
CA ILE A 190 -18.12 -15.44 23.62
C ILE A 190 -18.54 -16.59 22.70
N SER A 191 -19.48 -16.33 21.79
CA SER A 191 -19.73 -17.22 20.66
C SER A 191 -18.68 -16.96 19.59
N TYR A 192 -18.07 -18.03 19.07
CA TYR A 192 -17.17 -17.96 17.92
C TYR A 192 -17.45 -19.15 16.99
N ASP A 193 -17.28 -18.96 15.68
CA ASP A 193 -17.41 -20.04 14.71
C ASP A 193 -16.09 -20.83 14.61
N MET A 194 -16.15 -22.09 15.04
CA MET A 194 -15.02 -23.00 14.95
C MET A 194 -14.62 -23.31 13.50
N ASN A 195 -15.57 -23.40 12.57
CA ASN A 195 -15.26 -23.68 11.16
C ASN A 195 -14.51 -22.51 10.52
N GLU A 196 -14.89 -21.28 10.86
CA GLU A 196 -14.19 -20.07 10.42
C GLU A 196 -12.77 -20.03 11.00
N CYS A 197 -12.59 -20.35 12.28
CA CYS A 197 -11.25 -20.44 12.89
C CYS A 197 -10.36 -21.50 12.21
N ILE A 198 -10.91 -22.67 11.87
CA ILE A 198 -10.17 -23.71 11.12
C ILE A 198 -9.78 -23.18 9.74
N THR A 199 -10.70 -22.51 9.05
CA THR A 199 -10.45 -21.90 7.74
C THR A 199 -9.32 -20.89 7.79
N LEU A 200 -9.34 -20.00 8.78
CA LEU A 200 -8.31 -18.98 8.96
C LEU A 200 -6.96 -19.60 9.33
N ALA A 201 -6.93 -20.66 10.15
CA ALA A 201 -5.69 -21.36 10.48
C ALA A 201 -5.07 -22.04 9.25
N ILE A 202 -5.90 -22.65 8.40
CA ILE A 202 -5.47 -23.24 7.11
C ILE A 202 -4.95 -22.17 6.16
N GLN A 203 -5.69 -21.06 5.99
CA GLN A 203 -5.29 -19.93 5.15
C GLN A 203 -4.00 -19.25 5.63
N GLY A 204 -3.79 -19.19 6.94
CA GLY A 204 -2.57 -18.69 7.57
C GLY A 204 -1.39 -19.66 7.55
N MET A 205 -1.55 -20.86 6.96
CA MET A 205 -0.52 -21.90 6.92
C MET A 205 -0.05 -22.35 8.31
N HIS A 206 -1.01 -22.54 9.22
CA HIS A 206 -0.78 -22.99 10.60
C HIS A 206 -1.37 -24.38 10.84
N PRO A 207 -0.74 -25.46 10.30
CA PRO A 207 -1.31 -26.81 10.33
C PRO A 207 -1.50 -27.36 11.75
N ASP A 208 -0.62 -27.03 12.69
CA ASP A 208 -0.72 -27.48 14.08
C ASP A 208 -1.96 -26.87 14.78
N MET A 209 -2.27 -25.60 14.49
CA MET A 209 -3.46 -24.92 14.99
C MET A 209 -4.73 -25.50 14.35
N ALA A 210 -4.72 -25.71 13.03
CA ALA A 210 -5.84 -26.33 12.33
C ALA A 210 -6.13 -27.76 12.84
N LEU A 211 -5.08 -28.57 13.04
CA LEU A 211 -5.18 -29.92 13.62
C LEU A 211 -5.80 -29.88 15.02
N TYR A 212 -5.30 -29.01 15.90
CA TYR A 212 -5.85 -28.82 17.24
C TYR A 212 -7.35 -28.50 17.21
N LEU A 213 -7.78 -27.56 16.34
CA LEU A 213 -9.18 -27.18 16.21
C LEU A 213 -10.05 -28.31 15.64
N LEU A 214 -9.55 -29.06 14.65
CA LEU A 214 -10.25 -30.20 14.07
C LEU A 214 -10.47 -31.32 15.08
N GLU A 215 -9.48 -31.62 15.92
CA GLU A 215 -9.62 -32.59 17.01
C GLU A 215 -10.71 -32.17 18.00
N LYS A 216 -10.83 -30.88 18.32
CA LYS A 216 -11.87 -30.36 19.23
C LYS A 216 -13.29 -30.56 18.70
N ILE A 217 -13.49 -30.59 17.38
CA ILE A 217 -14.80 -30.86 16.78
C ILE A 217 -14.95 -32.30 16.27
N ASN A 218 -14.04 -33.21 16.65
CA ASN A 218 -14.00 -34.59 16.15
C ASN A 218 -14.07 -34.63 14.61
N TYR A 219 -13.37 -33.70 13.95
CA TYR A 219 -13.30 -33.53 12.50
C TYR A 219 -14.64 -33.22 11.81
N LYS A 220 -15.73 -32.90 12.53
CA LYS A 220 -17.04 -32.55 11.95
C LYS A 220 -17.06 -31.14 11.36
N LEU A 221 -16.29 -30.94 10.30
CA LEU A 221 -16.11 -29.67 9.61
C LEU A 221 -17.27 -29.43 8.63
N LYS A 222 -17.80 -28.20 8.60
CA LYS A 222 -18.73 -27.77 7.54
C LYS A 222 -17.96 -26.98 6.48
N VAL A 223 -17.66 -27.61 5.35
CA VAL A 223 -17.00 -26.95 4.22
C VAL A 223 -18.07 -26.42 3.27
N THR A 224 -18.27 -25.11 3.26
CA THR A 224 -19.17 -24.43 2.31
C THR A 224 -18.48 -24.13 0.99
N GLU A 225 -17.19 -23.83 1.04
CA GLU A 225 -16.34 -23.54 -0.13
C GLU A 225 -15.00 -24.27 0.01
N PRO A 226 -14.36 -24.68 -1.11
CA PRO A 226 -13.03 -25.23 -1.08
C PRO A 226 -12.02 -24.24 -0.50
N PHE A 227 -11.07 -24.73 0.28
CA PHE A 227 -9.99 -23.93 0.84
C PHE A 227 -9.10 -23.35 -0.28
N THR A 228 -8.74 -22.08 -0.13
CA THR A 228 -7.78 -21.38 -1.00
C THR A 228 -6.60 -20.87 -0.17
N LEU A 229 -5.38 -21.05 -0.66
CA LEU A 229 -4.17 -20.49 -0.05
C LEU A 229 -3.84 -19.21 -0.79
N ASN A 230 -3.89 -18.08 -0.09
CA ASN A 230 -3.81 -16.73 -0.69
C ASN A 230 -2.36 -16.29 -0.99
N ASP A 231 -1.36 -17.07 -0.54
CA ASP A 231 0.06 -16.79 -0.73
C ASP A 231 0.76 -17.87 -1.58
N GLY A 232 1.83 -17.46 -2.28
CA GLY A 232 2.66 -18.39 -3.03
C GLY A 232 3.31 -19.42 -2.10
N LEU A 233 3.01 -20.70 -2.29
CA LEU A 233 3.48 -21.81 -1.44
C LEU A 233 5.00 -21.86 -1.24
N CYS A 234 5.76 -21.32 -2.19
CA CYS A 234 7.22 -21.27 -2.15
C CYS A 234 7.76 -20.46 -0.96
N LYS A 235 6.92 -19.67 -0.27
CA LYS A 235 7.30 -18.88 0.92
C LYS A 235 7.22 -19.68 2.23
N HIS A 236 6.60 -20.86 2.23
CA HIS A 236 6.40 -21.67 3.42
C HIS A 236 7.46 -22.77 3.52
N ASN A 237 7.80 -23.16 4.75
CA ASN A 237 8.73 -24.25 4.95
C ASN A 237 8.10 -25.59 4.53
N GLN A 238 8.95 -26.55 4.16
CA GLN A 238 8.51 -27.85 3.65
C GLN A 238 7.71 -28.66 4.69
N SER A 239 8.09 -28.57 5.97
CA SER A 239 7.41 -29.27 7.07
C SER A 239 5.93 -28.87 7.19
N ASP A 240 5.63 -27.56 7.11
CA ASP A 240 4.26 -27.08 7.21
C ASP A 240 3.41 -27.49 6.01
N LEU A 241 4.00 -27.51 4.80
CA LEU A 241 3.35 -28.04 3.60
C LEU A 241 3.01 -29.53 3.76
N ILE A 242 3.95 -30.34 4.25
CA ILE A 242 3.75 -31.78 4.53
C ILE A 242 2.61 -31.98 5.53
N LYS A 243 2.65 -31.30 6.67
CA LYS A 243 1.61 -31.39 7.70
C LYS A 243 0.24 -31.00 7.15
N LEU A 244 0.17 -29.90 6.40
CA LEU A 244 -1.08 -29.41 5.82
C LEU A 244 -1.63 -30.38 4.76
N ALA A 245 -0.77 -30.94 3.90
CA ALA A 245 -1.16 -31.93 2.92
C ALA A 245 -1.78 -33.16 3.59
N ARG A 246 -1.13 -33.71 4.63
CA ARG A 246 -1.65 -34.84 5.41
C ARG A 246 -2.96 -34.50 6.11
N LEU A 247 -3.06 -33.28 6.64
CA LEU A 247 -4.28 -32.80 7.30
C LEU A 247 -5.51 -32.83 6.37
N PHE A 248 -5.36 -32.45 5.10
CA PHE A 248 -6.47 -32.52 4.14
C PHE A 248 -6.92 -33.95 3.84
N VAL A 249 -5.98 -34.89 3.75
CA VAL A 249 -6.30 -36.32 3.60
C VAL A 249 -7.09 -36.80 4.82
N ASP A 250 -6.67 -36.42 6.03
CA ASP A 250 -7.37 -36.78 7.27
C ASP A 250 -8.78 -36.19 7.35
N ILE A 251 -8.97 -34.94 6.92
CA ILE A 251 -10.28 -34.29 6.83
C ILE A 251 -11.19 -35.09 5.89
N VAL A 252 -10.72 -35.44 4.70
CA VAL A 252 -11.52 -36.20 3.72
C VAL A 252 -11.85 -37.59 4.26
N ASN A 253 -10.87 -38.32 4.80
CA ASN A 253 -11.08 -39.68 5.30
C ASN A 253 -12.05 -39.73 6.47
N LYS A 254 -11.92 -38.82 7.44
CA LYS A 254 -12.81 -38.77 8.61
C LYS A 254 -14.22 -38.26 8.28
N ASN A 255 -14.41 -37.60 7.14
CA ASN A 255 -15.70 -37.09 6.69
C ASN A 255 -16.24 -37.78 5.43
N LYS A 256 -15.66 -38.91 5.01
CA LYS A 256 -16.05 -39.64 3.80
C LYS A 256 -17.53 -40.01 3.77
N GLN A 257 -18.08 -40.38 4.93
CA GLN A 257 -19.51 -40.69 5.11
C GLN A 257 -20.46 -39.50 4.83
N TYR A 258 -19.96 -38.26 4.87
CA TYR A 258 -20.72 -37.05 4.56
C TYR A 258 -20.53 -36.58 3.10
N GLY A 259 -19.93 -37.41 2.24
CA GLY A 259 -19.74 -37.10 0.82
C GLY A 259 -18.64 -36.08 0.54
N PHE A 260 -17.67 -35.95 1.47
CA PHE A 260 -16.47 -35.14 1.28
C PHE A 260 -15.56 -35.80 0.24
N THR A 261 -15.13 -35.01 -0.75
CA THR A 261 -14.13 -35.40 -1.74
C THR A 261 -13.01 -34.38 -1.71
N MET A 262 -11.80 -34.75 -2.16
CA MET A 262 -10.65 -33.84 -2.12
C MET A 262 -10.95 -32.55 -2.91
N ASP A 263 -11.58 -32.61 -4.08
CA ASP A 263 -11.91 -31.41 -4.85
C ASP A 263 -12.92 -30.47 -4.18
N LYS A 264 -13.79 -30.99 -3.31
CA LYS A 264 -14.69 -30.15 -2.51
C LYS A 264 -13.95 -29.46 -1.38
N VAL A 265 -12.92 -30.10 -0.82
CA VAL A 265 -12.14 -29.57 0.30
C VAL A 265 -11.03 -28.65 -0.20
N PHE A 266 -10.23 -29.09 -1.16
CA PHE A 266 -9.11 -28.34 -1.72
C PHE A 266 -9.00 -28.66 -3.21
N ARG A 267 -9.54 -27.79 -4.06
CA ARG A 267 -9.42 -27.95 -5.51
C ARG A 267 -7.96 -28.02 -5.90
N HIS A 268 -7.64 -28.94 -6.80
CA HIS A 268 -6.29 -29.07 -7.34
C HIS A 268 -5.21 -29.44 -6.30
N TYR A 269 -5.61 -30.20 -5.28
CA TYR A 269 -4.74 -30.64 -4.18
C TYR A 269 -3.37 -31.16 -4.63
N PHE A 270 -3.33 -31.93 -5.72
CA PHE A 270 -2.08 -32.49 -6.24
C PHE A 270 -1.05 -31.40 -6.60
N HIS A 271 -1.40 -30.43 -7.45
CA HIS A 271 -0.44 -29.42 -7.89
C HIS A 271 -0.31 -28.22 -6.97
N LYS A 272 -1.42 -27.82 -6.32
CA LYS A 272 -1.44 -26.63 -5.47
C LYS A 272 -1.00 -26.91 -4.05
N LEU A 273 -0.66 -28.15 -3.67
CA LEU A 273 -0.16 -28.44 -2.33
C LEU A 273 0.77 -29.66 -2.29
N LEU A 274 0.34 -30.79 -2.88
CA LEU A 274 1.05 -32.06 -2.72
C LEU A 274 2.43 -32.08 -3.40
N ILE A 275 2.54 -31.66 -4.66
CA ILE A 275 3.83 -31.57 -5.37
C ILE A 275 4.81 -30.61 -4.66
N PRO A 276 4.40 -29.39 -4.25
CA PRO A 276 5.24 -28.49 -3.46
C PRO A 276 5.80 -29.06 -2.15
N THR A 277 5.17 -30.09 -1.55
CA THR A 277 5.70 -30.74 -0.34
C THR A 277 7.06 -31.39 -0.58
N ARG A 278 7.38 -31.80 -1.82
CA ARG A 278 8.62 -32.52 -2.17
C ARG A 278 8.88 -33.72 -1.27
N ASP A 279 7.81 -34.39 -0.81
CA ASP A 279 7.87 -35.53 0.10
C ASP A 279 7.08 -36.71 -0.47
N ILE A 280 7.81 -37.75 -0.89
CA ILE A 280 7.21 -38.93 -1.53
C ILE A 280 6.29 -39.69 -0.58
N ASP A 281 6.61 -39.70 0.72
CA ASP A 281 5.81 -40.40 1.72
C ASP A 281 4.44 -39.73 1.88
N THR A 282 4.37 -38.40 1.79
CA THR A 282 3.11 -37.66 1.78
C THR A 282 2.32 -37.88 0.48
N ILE A 283 3.00 -38.04 -0.67
CA ILE A 283 2.32 -38.41 -1.93
C ILE A 283 1.71 -39.80 -1.84
N LYS A 284 2.46 -40.77 -1.31
CA LYS A 284 1.97 -42.14 -1.04
C LYS A 284 0.84 -42.14 -0.02
N TYR A 285 0.95 -41.32 1.04
CA TYR A 285 -0.10 -41.16 2.04
C TYR A 285 -1.42 -40.64 1.44
N ALA A 286 -1.32 -39.73 0.48
CA ALA A 286 -2.47 -39.17 -0.23
C ALA A 286 -2.96 -40.03 -1.40
N GLN A 287 -2.45 -41.25 -1.58
CA GLN A 287 -2.89 -42.15 -2.64
C GLN A 287 -4.41 -42.35 -2.56
N CYS A 288 -5.09 -42.32 -3.70
CA CYS A 288 -6.56 -42.31 -3.85
C CYS A 288 -7.28 -40.98 -3.53
N HIS A 289 -6.56 -39.91 -3.18
CA HIS A 289 -7.13 -38.58 -2.93
C HIS A 289 -6.81 -37.54 -4.00
N TYR A 290 -6.11 -37.93 -5.06
CA TYR A 290 -5.85 -37.10 -6.21
C TYR A 290 -5.99 -37.91 -7.50
N GLU A 291 -6.34 -37.24 -8.59
CA GLU A 291 -6.16 -37.75 -9.93
C GLU A 291 -4.81 -37.26 -10.44
N SER A 292 -3.93 -38.20 -10.75
CA SER A 292 -2.68 -37.91 -11.43
C SER A 292 -2.94 -37.82 -12.93
N ASP A 293 -2.86 -36.61 -13.48
CA ASP A 293 -2.83 -36.39 -14.92
C ASP A 293 -1.47 -35.80 -15.31
N LEU A 294 -0.92 -36.27 -16.43
CA LEU A 294 0.30 -35.79 -17.05
C LEU A 294 0.26 -34.28 -17.30
N SER A 295 -0.92 -33.76 -17.66
CA SER A 295 -1.15 -32.32 -17.88
C SER A 295 -0.77 -31.46 -16.67
N VAL A 296 -0.85 -32.04 -15.47
CA VAL A 296 -0.57 -31.37 -14.21
C VAL A 296 0.94 -31.29 -13.94
N VAL A 297 1.67 -32.35 -14.29
CA VAL A 297 3.14 -32.38 -14.28
C VAL A 297 3.68 -31.34 -15.27
N GLU A 298 3.13 -31.31 -16.49
CA GLU A 298 3.51 -30.32 -17.51
C GLU A 298 3.29 -28.87 -17.05
N TYR A 299 2.17 -28.57 -16.39
CA TYR A 299 1.87 -27.22 -15.91
C TYR A 299 2.87 -26.75 -14.84
N VAL A 300 3.24 -27.62 -13.89
CA VAL A 300 4.17 -27.26 -12.82
C VAL A 300 5.60 -27.08 -13.35
N TYR A 301 6.05 -28.00 -14.20
CA TYR A 301 7.43 -27.99 -14.67
C TYR A 301 7.69 -27.01 -15.83
N SER A 302 6.66 -26.66 -16.62
CA SER A 302 6.78 -25.59 -17.62
C SER A 302 7.14 -24.24 -17.00
N SER A 303 6.52 -23.89 -15.87
CA SER A 303 6.87 -22.70 -15.09
C SER A 303 8.34 -22.75 -14.64
N LEU A 304 8.78 -23.88 -14.10
CA LEU A 304 10.15 -24.11 -13.64
C LEU A 304 11.20 -24.10 -14.76
N LEU A 305 10.84 -24.50 -15.98
CA LEU A 305 11.72 -24.38 -17.15
C LEU A 305 11.93 -22.91 -17.57
N CYS A 306 10.89 -22.08 -17.47
CA CYS A 306 10.97 -20.66 -17.79
C CYS A 306 11.70 -19.87 -16.71
N THR A 307 11.38 -20.10 -15.44
CA THR A 307 11.92 -19.31 -14.34
C THR A 307 13.24 -19.88 -13.83
N GLY A 308 13.35 -21.20 -13.71
CA GLY A 308 14.47 -21.91 -13.08
C GLY A 308 14.05 -22.65 -11.81
N LEU A 309 15.01 -23.23 -11.09
CA LEU A 309 14.77 -23.80 -9.75
C LEU A 309 15.00 -22.73 -8.67
N PRO A 310 14.14 -22.65 -7.62
CA PRO A 310 14.39 -21.78 -6.47
C PRO A 310 15.77 -22.00 -5.84
N LYS A 311 16.39 -20.92 -5.35
CA LYS A 311 17.60 -20.99 -4.51
C LYS A 311 17.34 -21.93 -3.31
N ASP A 312 18.35 -22.69 -2.91
CA ASP A 312 18.35 -23.63 -1.76
C ASP A 312 17.64 -24.99 -1.95
N ILE A 313 17.24 -25.34 -3.17
CA ILE A 313 16.79 -26.70 -3.47
C ILE A 313 17.97 -27.58 -3.89
N ASP A 314 18.12 -28.73 -3.23
CA ASP A 314 19.01 -29.78 -3.71
C ASP A 314 18.44 -30.37 -5.01
N THR A 315 19.13 -30.08 -6.11
CA THR A 315 18.74 -30.47 -7.46
C THR A 315 18.67 -31.98 -7.65
N ASP A 316 19.59 -32.72 -7.03
CA ASP A 316 19.67 -34.18 -7.21
C ASP A 316 18.53 -34.85 -6.44
N HIS A 317 18.32 -34.44 -5.19
CA HIS A 317 17.17 -34.88 -4.41
C HIS A 317 15.84 -34.55 -5.09
N HIS A 318 15.76 -33.40 -5.78
CA HIS A 318 14.57 -33.03 -6.53
C HIS A 318 14.37 -33.89 -7.78
N ILE A 319 15.43 -34.25 -8.52
CA ILE A 319 15.32 -35.23 -9.62
C ILE A 319 14.79 -36.55 -9.09
N ASP A 320 15.36 -37.08 -8.01
CA ASP A 320 14.95 -38.35 -7.42
C ASP A 320 13.50 -38.34 -6.94
N PHE A 321 13.06 -37.22 -6.37
CA PHE A 321 11.65 -37.01 -6.03
C PHE A 321 10.76 -37.07 -7.27
N ILE A 322 11.13 -36.40 -8.36
CA ILE A 322 10.36 -36.39 -9.61
C ILE A 322 10.30 -37.79 -10.22
N LYS A 323 11.42 -38.51 -10.28
CA LYS A 323 11.47 -39.90 -10.74
C LYS A 323 10.47 -40.76 -9.97
N GLN A 324 10.50 -40.71 -8.63
CA GLN A 324 9.54 -41.45 -7.80
C GLN A 324 8.08 -41.04 -8.05
N VAL A 325 7.81 -39.76 -8.31
CA VAL A 325 6.45 -39.32 -8.69
C VAL A 325 6.04 -39.88 -10.05
N LEU A 326 6.94 -39.89 -11.04
CA LEU A 326 6.71 -40.46 -12.37
C LEU A 326 6.47 -41.98 -12.32
N GLU A 327 7.23 -42.71 -11.50
CA GLU A 327 7.01 -44.15 -11.23
C GLU A 327 5.62 -44.41 -10.67
N LEU A 328 5.18 -43.60 -9.70
CA LEU A 328 3.86 -43.75 -9.08
C LEU A 328 2.72 -43.57 -10.08
N ILE A 329 2.94 -42.77 -11.14
CA ILE A 329 1.95 -42.51 -12.18
C ILE A 329 2.23 -43.31 -13.47
N SER A 330 3.12 -44.31 -13.37
CA SER A 330 3.45 -45.28 -14.43
C SER A 330 3.98 -44.65 -15.73
N ILE A 331 4.78 -43.59 -15.61
CA ILE A 331 5.47 -42.96 -16.74
C ILE A 331 6.91 -43.43 -16.77
N ASP A 332 7.34 -43.92 -17.93
CA ASP A 332 8.73 -44.27 -18.19
C ASP A 332 9.57 -42.99 -18.41
N PHE A 333 10.61 -42.81 -17.59
CA PHE A 333 11.56 -41.70 -17.66
C PHE A 333 13.00 -42.15 -17.93
N GLU A 334 13.24 -43.45 -18.22
CA GLU A 334 14.58 -44.00 -18.43
C GLU A 334 15.29 -43.28 -19.58
N ILE A 335 14.57 -42.98 -20.66
CA ILE A 335 15.08 -42.23 -21.81
C ILE A 335 15.53 -40.81 -21.43
N CYS A 336 14.83 -40.16 -20.49
CA CYS A 336 15.19 -38.81 -20.03
C CYS A 336 16.47 -38.83 -19.19
N ASP A 337 16.66 -39.88 -18.39
CA ASP A 337 17.83 -40.07 -17.53
C ASP A 337 19.08 -40.45 -18.35
N GLU A 338 18.92 -41.36 -19.31
CA GLU A 338 19.98 -41.76 -20.24
C GLU A 338 20.46 -40.57 -21.07
N SER A 339 19.53 -39.79 -21.64
CA SER A 339 19.86 -38.59 -22.42
C SER A 339 20.57 -37.53 -21.56
N THR A 340 20.12 -37.32 -20.32
CA THR A 340 20.74 -36.37 -19.38
C THR A 340 22.18 -36.77 -19.05
N THR A 341 22.40 -38.05 -18.74
CA THR A 341 23.72 -38.60 -18.39
C THR A 341 24.68 -38.60 -19.57
N THR A 342 24.15 -38.84 -20.78
CA THR A 342 24.92 -38.81 -22.02
C THR A 342 25.37 -37.39 -22.36
N MET A 343 24.50 -36.38 -22.21
CA MET A 343 24.78 -35.01 -22.68
C MET A 343 25.50 -34.12 -21.65
N VAL A 344 25.22 -34.24 -20.35
CA VAL A 344 25.73 -33.31 -19.33
C VAL A 344 27.08 -33.76 -18.78
N ILE A 345 28.02 -32.82 -18.60
CA ILE A 345 29.36 -33.09 -18.02
C ILE A 345 29.23 -33.67 -16.61
N GLU A 346 30.05 -34.68 -16.25
CA GLU A 346 30.00 -35.35 -14.94
C GLU A 346 30.86 -34.68 -13.86
N GLU A 347 31.89 -33.92 -14.24
CA GLU A 347 32.79 -33.26 -13.30
C GLU A 347 32.05 -32.20 -12.46
N GLU A 348 32.08 -32.35 -11.13
CA GLU A 348 31.53 -31.37 -10.20
C GLU A 348 32.42 -30.10 -10.17
N MET A 349 31.92 -29.03 -10.79
CA MET A 349 32.50 -27.70 -10.66
C MET A 349 31.52 -26.78 -9.95
N ASP A 350 31.80 -26.48 -8.69
CA ASP A 350 30.93 -25.65 -7.82
C ASP A 350 31.10 -24.13 -7.99
N CYS A 351 31.90 -23.68 -8.97
CA CYS A 351 32.20 -22.26 -9.10
C CYS A 351 31.11 -21.49 -9.89
N VAL A 352 30.14 -20.94 -9.18
CA VAL A 352 29.35 -19.78 -9.64
C VAL A 352 30.09 -18.53 -9.18
N GLU A 353 30.63 -17.73 -10.12
CA GLU A 353 31.19 -16.41 -9.80
C GLU A 353 30.13 -15.56 -9.10
N LYS A 354 30.35 -15.23 -7.82
CA LYS A 354 29.49 -14.31 -7.08
C LYS A 354 29.63 -12.90 -7.65
N LYS A 355 28.78 -12.51 -8.61
CA LYS A 355 28.57 -11.08 -8.90
C LYS A 355 27.77 -10.44 -7.76
N LYS A 356 28.14 -9.21 -7.40
CA LYS A 356 27.40 -8.38 -6.45
C LYS A 356 25.99 -8.16 -7.02
N GLU A 357 25.00 -8.77 -6.39
CA GLU A 357 23.59 -8.53 -6.67
C GLU A 357 23.29 -7.04 -6.47
N SER A 358 22.74 -6.39 -7.50
CA SER A 358 22.15 -5.06 -7.38
C SER A 358 20.86 -5.17 -6.57
N SER A 359 20.71 -4.33 -5.56
CA SER A 359 19.71 -4.42 -4.48
C SER A 359 18.23 -4.31 -4.90
N ASP A 360 17.93 -4.14 -6.18
CA ASP A 360 16.62 -3.62 -6.62
C ASP A 360 15.74 -4.63 -7.39
N GLN A 361 16.14 -5.89 -7.52
CA GLN A 361 15.28 -6.95 -8.09
C GLN A 361 14.67 -7.83 -7.02
N SER A 362 13.64 -7.31 -6.36
CA SER A 362 12.91 -7.96 -5.26
C SER A 362 12.06 -9.18 -5.66
N ASN A 363 12.30 -9.84 -6.79
CA ASN A 363 11.59 -11.07 -7.20
C ASN A 363 12.45 -12.13 -7.94
N ALA A 364 13.77 -11.95 -8.05
CA ALA A 364 14.64 -12.91 -8.74
C ALA A 364 15.02 -14.11 -7.84
N ILE A 365 14.04 -14.99 -7.57
CA ILE A 365 14.24 -16.25 -6.81
C ILE A 365 14.90 -17.35 -7.66
N TYR A 366 15.12 -17.09 -8.95
CA TYR A 366 15.54 -18.09 -9.92
C TYR A 366 16.87 -17.76 -10.60
N PHE A 367 17.35 -18.57 -11.56
CA PHE A 367 18.70 -18.53 -12.17
C PHE A 367 19.07 -17.19 -12.83
N ASP A 368 19.32 -16.15 -12.03
CA ASP A 368 19.49 -14.78 -12.51
C ASP A 368 20.95 -14.32 -12.55
N SER A 369 21.91 -15.23 -12.34
CA SER A 369 23.33 -14.91 -12.48
C SER A 369 24.10 -15.89 -13.38
N LEU A 370 24.61 -15.33 -14.48
CA LEU A 370 25.78 -15.77 -15.27
C LEU A 370 25.62 -16.94 -16.26
N THR A 371 26.67 -17.02 -17.09
CA THR A 371 26.86 -17.60 -18.43
C THR A 371 26.61 -19.10 -18.57
N GLN A 372 26.64 -19.88 -17.48
CA GLN A 372 26.42 -21.34 -17.48
C GLN A 372 25.87 -21.81 -16.12
N LEU A 373 25.04 -22.87 -16.13
CA LEU A 373 24.54 -23.54 -14.93
C LEU A 373 25.65 -24.37 -14.25
N SER A 374 25.53 -24.69 -12.96
CA SER A 374 26.39 -25.70 -12.33
C SER A 374 26.14 -27.08 -12.94
N THR A 375 27.02 -28.06 -12.70
CA THR A 375 26.81 -29.44 -13.17
C THR A 375 25.49 -30.02 -12.67
N LYS A 376 25.18 -29.86 -11.37
CA LYS A 376 23.92 -30.36 -10.80
C LYS A 376 22.68 -29.64 -11.35
N GLN A 377 22.76 -28.31 -11.52
CA GLN A 377 21.70 -27.52 -12.16
C GLN A 377 21.52 -27.89 -13.64
N SER A 378 22.61 -28.20 -14.34
CA SER A 378 22.59 -28.66 -15.74
C SER A 378 21.89 -30.00 -15.87
N ARG A 379 22.21 -30.97 -15.01
CA ARG A 379 21.52 -32.28 -14.96
C ARG A 379 20.04 -32.10 -14.67
N TRP A 380 19.71 -31.30 -13.65
CA TRP A 380 18.31 -31.01 -13.31
C TRP A 380 17.57 -30.37 -14.48
N TYR A 381 18.12 -29.32 -15.08
CA TYR A 381 17.46 -28.61 -16.16
C TYR A 381 17.28 -29.49 -17.39
N MET A 382 18.30 -30.26 -17.76
CA MET A 382 18.25 -31.19 -18.88
C MET A 382 17.23 -32.30 -18.66
N PHE A 383 17.16 -32.86 -17.45
CA PHE A 383 16.17 -33.88 -17.08
C PHE A 383 14.73 -33.34 -17.22
N ILE A 384 14.44 -32.16 -16.68
CA ILE A 384 13.11 -31.53 -16.77
C ILE A 384 12.78 -31.16 -18.23
N TYR A 385 13.77 -30.64 -18.97
CA TYR A 385 13.62 -30.29 -20.38
C TYR A 385 13.26 -31.52 -21.21
N ASN A 386 14.01 -32.61 -21.05
CA ASN A 386 13.74 -33.88 -21.71
C ASN A 386 12.35 -34.40 -21.35
N MET A 387 12.00 -34.48 -20.07
CA MET A 387 10.67 -34.91 -19.64
C MET A 387 9.55 -34.10 -20.33
N PHE A 388 9.69 -32.78 -20.43
CA PHE A 388 8.70 -31.92 -21.09
C PHE A 388 8.59 -32.13 -22.61
N PHE A 389 9.69 -32.47 -23.28
CA PHE A 389 9.73 -32.59 -24.75
C PHE A 389 9.69 -34.02 -25.29
N TYR A 390 9.91 -35.04 -24.45
CA TYR A 390 9.74 -36.47 -24.78
C TYR A 390 8.29 -36.93 -24.61
N HIS A 391 7.57 -36.44 -23.60
CA HIS A 391 6.17 -36.82 -23.36
C HIS A 391 5.14 -35.99 -24.13
N LYS A 392 5.56 -34.92 -24.81
CA LYS A 392 4.70 -34.16 -25.74
C LYS A 392 4.44 -34.94 -27.03
N VAL A 393 3.43 -35.82 -26.98
CA VAL A 393 2.73 -36.34 -28.16
C VAL A 393 1.52 -35.42 -28.42
N GLU A 394 1.67 -34.52 -29.41
CA GLU A 394 0.61 -33.89 -30.23
C GLU A 394 -0.54 -33.07 -29.58
N THR A 395 -0.77 -33.07 -28.26
CA THR A 395 -2.09 -32.69 -27.71
C THR A 395 -2.29 -31.24 -27.26
N ILE A 396 -1.27 -30.37 -27.20
CA ILE A 396 -1.47 -28.96 -26.83
C ILE A 396 -1.21 -28.06 -28.04
N SER A 397 -2.22 -27.98 -28.91
CA SER A 397 -2.29 -27.11 -30.10
C SER A 397 -2.50 -25.62 -29.75
N GLY A 398 -1.79 -25.12 -28.73
CA GLY A 398 -1.97 -23.78 -28.18
C GLY A 398 -0.69 -22.96 -28.12
N ASN A 399 -0.10 -22.64 -29.28
CA ASN A 399 0.77 -21.50 -29.69
C ASN A 399 1.62 -20.66 -28.70
N LYS A 400 1.78 -21.01 -27.43
CA LYS A 400 2.82 -20.42 -26.58
C LYS A 400 4.02 -21.34 -26.63
N GLU A 401 4.94 -21.04 -27.55
CA GLU A 401 6.32 -21.52 -27.46
C GLU A 401 6.80 -21.25 -26.03
N LEU A 402 7.13 -22.33 -25.32
CA LEU A 402 7.73 -22.21 -23.99
C LEU A 402 9.15 -21.67 -24.19
N ASP A 403 9.35 -20.38 -23.92
CA ASP A 403 10.69 -19.80 -23.87
C ASP A 403 11.43 -20.45 -22.68
N ALA A 404 12.30 -21.42 -22.96
CA ALA A 404 13.12 -22.15 -21.99
C ALA A 404 14.59 -21.72 -22.07
N PRO A 405 14.92 -20.42 -21.88
CA PRO A 405 16.21 -19.85 -22.27
C PRO A 405 17.41 -20.46 -21.51
N HIS A 406 17.17 -21.07 -20.35
CA HIS A 406 18.21 -21.69 -19.55
C HIS A 406 18.75 -23.00 -20.14
N ILE A 407 18.08 -23.60 -21.15
CA ILE A 407 18.60 -24.79 -21.84
C ILE A 407 19.99 -24.51 -22.44
N LEU A 408 20.18 -23.33 -23.02
CA LEU A 408 21.45 -22.90 -23.62
C LEU A 408 22.53 -22.55 -22.58
N LYS A 409 22.21 -22.65 -21.29
CA LYS A 409 23.17 -22.50 -20.18
C LYS A 409 23.63 -23.85 -19.61
N VAL A 410 23.05 -24.97 -20.06
CA VAL A 410 23.43 -26.33 -19.64
C VAL A 410 24.86 -26.63 -20.07
N ARG A 411 25.63 -27.26 -19.18
CA ARG A 411 27.00 -27.74 -19.45
C ARG A 411 26.98 -29.06 -20.21
N VAL A 412 27.19 -28.98 -21.52
CA VAL A 412 27.16 -30.14 -22.41
C VAL A 412 28.58 -30.66 -22.66
N LYS A 413 28.77 -31.99 -22.66
CA LYS A 413 30.02 -32.67 -23.05
C LYS A 413 30.42 -32.23 -24.47
N GLU A 414 31.71 -32.00 -24.71
CA GLU A 414 32.19 -31.40 -25.97
C GLU A 414 31.77 -32.24 -27.19
N GLU A 415 31.88 -33.56 -27.07
CA GLU A 415 31.49 -34.55 -28.08
C GLU A 415 29.97 -34.57 -28.35
N GLN A 416 29.14 -34.07 -27.43
CA GLN A 416 27.67 -34.05 -27.52
C GLN A 416 27.11 -32.68 -27.95
N LYS A 417 27.94 -31.65 -28.08
CA LYS A 417 27.47 -30.29 -28.43
C LYS A 417 26.73 -30.20 -29.76
N VAL A 418 27.14 -31.01 -30.75
CA VAL A 418 26.49 -31.04 -32.07
C VAL A 418 25.05 -31.55 -31.95
N GLU A 419 24.88 -32.71 -31.32
CA GLU A 419 23.57 -33.35 -31.10
C GLU A 419 22.67 -32.45 -30.25
N PHE A 420 23.22 -31.85 -29.20
CA PHE A 420 22.50 -30.89 -28.36
C PHE A 420 21.99 -29.67 -29.14
N VAL A 421 22.84 -29.04 -29.95
CA VAL A 421 22.43 -27.86 -30.74
C VAL A 421 21.38 -28.22 -31.79
N GLN A 422 21.49 -29.40 -32.42
CA GLN A 422 20.46 -29.91 -33.34
C GLN A 422 19.13 -30.10 -32.60
N MET A 423 19.14 -30.79 -31.46
CA MET A 423 17.95 -30.99 -30.62
C MET A 423 17.27 -29.66 -30.25
N VAL A 424 18.03 -28.67 -29.76
CA VAL A 424 17.46 -27.36 -29.39
C VAL A 424 16.90 -26.64 -30.63
N CYS A 425 17.58 -26.72 -31.77
CA CYS A 425 17.11 -26.09 -33.00
C CYS A 425 15.85 -26.76 -33.56
N GLU A 426 15.73 -28.09 -33.46
CA GLU A 426 14.53 -28.82 -33.87
C GLU A 426 13.32 -28.45 -33.02
N LYS A 427 13.52 -28.24 -31.71
CA LYS A 427 12.43 -27.93 -30.77
C LYS A 427 12.03 -26.45 -30.73
N HIS A 428 12.98 -25.52 -30.88
CA HIS A 428 12.74 -24.08 -30.72
C HIS A 428 13.12 -23.21 -31.93
N GLY A 429 13.76 -23.80 -32.95
CA GLY A 429 14.22 -23.08 -34.13
C GLY A 429 15.51 -22.28 -33.93
N TRP A 430 16.08 -21.84 -35.05
CA TRP A 430 17.30 -21.04 -35.11
C TRP A 430 17.20 -19.71 -34.37
N ALA A 431 16.05 -19.03 -34.46
CA ALA A 431 15.81 -17.76 -33.78
C ALA A 431 16.03 -17.87 -32.26
N PHE A 432 15.68 -19.00 -31.65
CA PHE A 432 15.87 -19.22 -30.23
C PHE A 432 17.36 -19.30 -29.86
N ILE A 433 18.13 -20.11 -30.58
CA ILE A 433 19.59 -20.24 -30.38
C ILE A 433 20.28 -18.90 -30.60
N MET A 434 19.89 -18.18 -31.65
CA MET A 434 20.47 -16.88 -31.99
C MET A 434 20.22 -15.82 -30.89
N ASN A 435 19.03 -15.82 -30.28
CA ASN A 435 18.63 -14.79 -29.31
C ASN A 435 19.01 -15.09 -27.85
N TYR A 436 19.15 -16.36 -27.50
CA TYR A 436 19.40 -16.81 -26.11
C TYR A 436 20.74 -17.53 -25.93
N GLY A 437 21.38 -17.98 -27.01
CA GLY A 437 22.62 -18.75 -26.97
C GLY A 437 23.88 -17.89 -26.87
N THR A 438 25.00 -18.54 -26.58
CA THR A 438 26.34 -17.95 -26.67
C THR A 438 26.78 -17.84 -28.13
N LEU A 439 27.76 -16.98 -28.42
CA LEU A 439 28.38 -16.91 -29.73
C LEU A 439 28.86 -18.28 -30.25
N GLU A 440 29.34 -19.15 -29.37
CA GLU A 440 29.80 -20.50 -29.74
C GLU A 440 28.66 -21.36 -30.27
N TYR A 441 27.50 -21.35 -29.62
CA TYR A 441 26.32 -22.07 -30.11
C TYR A 441 25.80 -21.50 -31.43
N VAL A 442 25.84 -20.18 -31.60
CA VAL A 442 25.47 -19.53 -32.88
C VAL A 442 26.41 -19.96 -34.01
N LYS A 443 27.72 -19.98 -33.76
CA LYS A 443 28.73 -20.45 -34.71
C LYS A 443 28.53 -21.93 -35.07
N LEU A 444 28.27 -22.77 -34.06
CA LEU A 444 28.05 -24.19 -34.26
C LEU A 444 26.79 -24.45 -35.08
N ALA A 445 25.65 -23.87 -34.71
CA ALA A 445 24.41 -24.00 -35.46
C ALA A 445 24.52 -23.46 -36.91
N HIS A 446 25.29 -22.39 -37.13
CA HIS A 446 25.60 -21.92 -38.48
C HIS A 446 26.45 -22.95 -39.27
N SER A 447 27.48 -23.53 -38.66
CA SER A 447 28.30 -24.56 -39.31
C SER A 447 27.51 -25.83 -39.67
N LEU A 448 26.47 -26.14 -38.90
CA LEU A 448 25.52 -27.24 -39.12
C LEU A 448 24.43 -26.89 -40.15
N ARG A 449 24.45 -25.69 -40.73
CA ARG A 449 23.45 -25.19 -41.71
C ARG A 449 22.02 -25.16 -41.17
N LEU A 450 21.87 -24.92 -39.86
CA LEU A 450 20.56 -24.80 -39.20
C LEU A 450 19.94 -23.40 -39.34
N VAL A 451 20.60 -22.49 -40.07
CA VAL A 451 20.20 -21.08 -40.17
C VAL A 451 18.94 -20.92 -41.03
N ASP A 452 17.92 -20.29 -40.44
CA ASP A 452 16.79 -19.72 -41.18
C ASP A 452 17.03 -18.22 -41.43
N VAL A 453 17.08 -17.84 -42.71
CA VAL A 453 17.35 -16.46 -43.15
C VAL A 453 16.20 -15.51 -42.80
N ASN A 454 14.98 -16.02 -42.58
CA ASN A 454 13.82 -15.20 -42.24
C ASN A 454 13.71 -14.89 -40.75
N SER A 455 14.48 -15.59 -39.91
CA SER A 455 14.49 -15.42 -38.47
C SER A 455 14.96 -14.02 -38.05
N LYS A 456 14.39 -13.52 -36.95
CA LYS A 456 14.65 -12.17 -36.44
C LYS A 456 15.56 -12.21 -35.22
N PHE A 457 16.51 -11.29 -35.16
CA PHE A 457 17.38 -11.12 -34.02
C PHE A 457 16.85 -10.05 -33.07
N TYR A 458 16.80 -10.40 -31.80
CA TYR A 458 16.42 -9.57 -30.67
C TYR A 458 17.52 -9.68 -29.61
N PRO A 459 18.02 -8.57 -29.06
CA PRO A 459 19.08 -8.56 -28.07
C PRO A 459 18.57 -9.03 -26.69
N LYS A 460 18.14 -10.29 -26.60
CA LYS A 460 17.56 -10.90 -25.39
C LYS A 460 18.63 -11.41 -24.42
N HIS A 461 19.90 -11.42 -24.82
CA HIS A 461 20.99 -11.86 -23.95
C HIS A 461 21.20 -10.88 -22.77
N GLN A 462 21.51 -11.39 -21.57
CA GLN A 462 21.75 -10.53 -20.39
C GLN A 462 23.10 -9.80 -20.48
N ASP A 463 24.08 -10.37 -21.19
CA ASP A 463 25.41 -9.78 -21.42
C ASP A 463 25.48 -9.09 -22.78
N SER A 464 25.64 -7.76 -22.77
CA SER A 464 25.70 -6.93 -23.98
C SER A 464 26.93 -7.18 -24.84
N ASN A 465 28.03 -7.70 -24.28
CA ASN A 465 29.20 -8.07 -25.08
C ASN A 465 28.93 -9.32 -25.92
N GLN A 466 28.20 -10.30 -25.38
CA GLN A 466 27.75 -11.47 -26.14
C GLN A 466 26.76 -11.07 -27.23
N THR A 467 25.79 -10.21 -26.91
CA THR A 467 24.86 -9.65 -27.92
C THR A 467 25.64 -9.03 -29.08
N LEU A 468 26.60 -8.15 -28.78
CA LEU A 468 27.42 -7.48 -29.79
C LEU A 468 28.26 -8.47 -30.61
N ALA A 469 28.87 -9.46 -29.95
CA ALA A 469 29.71 -10.44 -30.63
C ALA A 469 28.90 -11.34 -31.58
N ILE A 470 27.68 -11.71 -31.20
CA ILE A 470 26.71 -12.41 -32.06
C ILE A 470 26.34 -11.53 -33.25
N MET A 471 25.98 -10.26 -33.01
CA MET A 471 25.65 -9.32 -34.09
C MET A 471 26.79 -9.13 -35.09
N GLN A 472 28.02 -8.95 -34.60
CA GLN A 472 29.21 -8.82 -35.44
C GLN A 472 29.41 -10.08 -36.29
N TYR A 473 29.31 -11.27 -35.68
CA TYR A 473 29.42 -12.53 -36.39
C TYR A 473 28.36 -12.69 -37.49
N LEU A 474 27.09 -12.36 -37.19
CA LEU A 474 26.00 -12.43 -38.16
C LEU A 474 26.26 -11.48 -39.34
N HIS A 475 26.70 -10.25 -39.06
CA HIS A 475 27.09 -9.26 -40.08
C HIS A 475 28.23 -9.76 -40.97
N ASP A 476 29.32 -10.25 -40.37
CA ASP A 476 30.51 -10.71 -41.09
C ASP A 476 30.23 -11.93 -41.98
N ASN A 477 29.21 -12.73 -41.63
CA ASN A 477 28.77 -13.90 -42.40
C ASN A 477 27.59 -13.61 -43.33
N ASN A 478 27.25 -12.34 -43.57
CA ASN A 478 26.12 -11.91 -44.43
C ASN A 478 24.74 -12.43 -44.00
N ILE A 479 24.55 -12.80 -42.72
CA ILE A 479 23.25 -13.11 -42.15
C ILE A 479 22.65 -11.79 -41.67
N LYS A 480 21.51 -11.37 -42.23
CA LYS A 480 20.90 -10.04 -41.97
C LYS A 480 19.55 -10.15 -41.22
N PRO A 481 19.53 -10.61 -39.96
CA PRO A 481 18.28 -10.81 -39.20
C PRO A 481 17.79 -9.53 -38.50
N PHE A 482 18.47 -8.40 -38.68
CA PHE A 482 18.19 -7.14 -38.00
C PHE A 482 16.97 -6.43 -38.59
N ARG A 483 16.14 -5.84 -37.73
CA ARG A 483 14.91 -5.13 -38.09
C ARG A 483 14.83 -3.77 -37.38
N ASP A 484 13.92 -2.94 -37.87
CA ASP A 484 13.61 -1.60 -37.39
C ASP A 484 13.00 -1.54 -35.97
N THR A 485 12.56 -2.67 -35.41
CA THR A 485 12.02 -2.75 -34.04
C THR A 485 13.07 -3.10 -32.98
N MET A 486 14.32 -3.31 -33.39
CA MET A 486 15.35 -3.89 -32.51
C MET A 486 15.70 -3.04 -31.29
N VAL A 487 15.70 -1.71 -31.43
CA VAL A 487 16.03 -0.77 -30.34
C VAL A 487 15.04 -0.90 -29.18
N GLY A 488 13.77 -1.20 -29.47
CA GLY A 488 12.75 -1.42 -28.44
C GLY A 488 13.04 -2.60 -27.53
N HIS A 489 13.87 -3.54 -27.97
CA HIS A 489 14.26 -4.74 -27.23
C HIS A 489 15.63 -4.63 -26.54
N CYS A 490 16.38 -3.54 -26.75
CA CYS A 490 17.66 -3.31 -26.08
C CYS A 490 17.46 -3.10 -24.57
N ARG A 491 18.33 -3.71 -23.77
CA ARG A 491 18.42 -3.55 -22.32
C ARG A 491 19.28 -2.35 -21.95
N GLU A 492 19.28 -1.97 -20.68
CA GLU A 492 20.05 -0.82 -20.17
C GLU A 492 21.53 -0.83 -20.63
N SER A 493 22.20 -1.98 -20.63
CA SER A 493 23.63 -2.07 -20.98
C SER A 493 23.96 -2.25 -22.47
N ASP A 494 22.98 -2.13 -23.37
CA ASP A 494 23.11 -2.44 -24.81
C ASP A 494 23.54 -1.24 -25.68
N ASP A 495 24.23 -0.25 -25.11
CA ASP A 495 24.63 0.94 -25.86
C ASP A 495 25.55 0.64 -27.06
N LYS A 496 26.40 -0.37 -26.91
CA LYS A 496 27.27 -0.86 -27.99
C LYS A 496 26.49 -1.45 -29.15
N VAL A 497 25.32 -2.04 -28.88
CA VAL A 497 24.40 -2.56 -29.91
C VAL A 497 23.83 -1.42 -30.74
N ILE A 498 23.40 -0.33 -30.08
CA ILE A 498 22.89 0.86 -30.77
C ILE A 498 23.98 1.50 -31.64
N LEU A 499 25.20 1.64 -31.11
CA LEU A 499 26.34 2.18 -31.86
C LEU A 499 26.71 1.29 -33.07
N PHE A 500 26.65 -0.04 -32.91
CA PHE A 500 26.85 -0.98 -34.01
C PHE A 500 25.80 -0.81 -35.10
N LEU A 501 24.50 -0.75 -34.74
CA LEU A 501 23.42 -0.50 -35.69
C LEU A 501 23.58 0.84 -36.39
N HIS A 502 23.98 1.89 -35.67
CA HIS A 502 24.22 3.21 -36.25
C HIS A 502 25.34 3.19 -37.30
N LYS A 503 26.41 2.44 -37.04
CA LYS A 503 27.57 2.34 -37.95
C LYS A 503 27.28 1.48 -39.19
N HIS A 504 26.61 0.34 -39.03
CA HIS A 504 26.48 -0.67 -40.09
C HIS A 504 25.08 -0.72 -40.74
N TYR A 505 24.04 -0.28 -40.03
CA TYR A 505 22.64 -0.35 -40.42
C TYR A 505 21.82 0.91 -40.04
N PRO A 506 22.27 2.13 -40.38
CA PRO A 506 21.61 3.36 -39.95
C PRO A 506 20.13 3.45 -40.37
N GLN A 507 19.76 2.79 -41.47
CA GLN A 507 18.38 2.69 -41.96
C GLN A 507 17.42 1.92 -41.04
N LEU A 508 17.94 1.12 -40.09
CA LEU A 508 17.13 0.38 -39.12
C LEU A 508 16.90 1.17 -37.82
N LEU A 509 17.52 2.33 -37.66
CA LEU A 509 17.38 3.15 -36.46
C LEU A 509 16.35 4.25 -36.68
N HIS A 510 15.28 4.21 -35.88
CA HIS A 510 14.32 5.30 -35.79
C HIS A 510 14.67 6.25 -34.65
N ARG A 511 14.65 7.55 -34.95
CA ARG A 511 14.97 8.62 -33.99
C ARG A 511 14.17 8.49 -32.69
N ASP A 512 12.86 8.21 -32.80
CA ASP A 512 11.96 8.04 -31.64
C ASP A 512 12.39 6.90 -30.72
N GLN A 513 12.76 5.75 -31.29
CA GLN A 513 13.10 4.57 -30.50
C GLN A 513 14.42 4.76 -29.74
N VAL A 514 15.41 5.39 -30.39
CA VAL A 514 16.70 5.68 -29.75
C VAL A 514 16.54 6.72 -28.65
N LEU A 515 15.69 7.73 -28.85
CA LEU A 515 15.36 8.71 -27.81
C LEU A 515 14.64 8.07 -26.61
N ASP A 516 13.68 7.19 -26.86
CA ASP A 516 12.99 6.45 -25.79
C ASP A 516 13.97 5.58 -24.99
N TYR A 517 14.89 4.89 -25.67
CA TYR A 517 15.96 4.13 -25.02
C TYR A 517 16.87 5.02 -24.17
N ILE A 518 17.35 6.15 -24.71
CA ILE A 518 18.20 7.10 -23.99
C ILE A 518 17.50 7.59 -22.72
N LYS A 519 16.22 7.96 -22.84
CA LYS A 519 15.41 8.45 -21.73
C LYS A 519 15.19 7.39 -20.65
N ARG A 520 14.87 6.17 -21.06
CA ARG A 520 14.59 5.05 -20.14
C ARG A 520 15.79 4.68 -19.28
N ASN A 521 17.00 4.82 -19.84
CA ASN A 521 18.24 4.34 -19.22
C ASN A 521 19.20 5.47 -18.78
N GLY A 522 18.91 6.75 -19.07
CA GLY A 522 19.82 7.87 -18.74
C GLY A 522 21.08 7.97 -19.62
N HIS A 523 21.08 7.34 -20.79
CA HIS A 523 22.28 7.16 -21.62
C HIS A 523 22.49 8.31 -22.62
N PHE A 524 22.49 9.54 -22.11
CA PHE A 524 22.48 10.77 -22.93
C PHE A 524 23.73 11.01 -23.78
N TYR A 525 24.80 10.27 -23.57
CA TYR A 525 25.98 10.32 -24.44
C TYR A 525 25.68 9.79 -25.87
N LEU A 526 24.63 8.95 -26.01
CA LEU A 526 24.14 8.48 -27.32
C LEU A 526 23.35 9.54 -28.10
N ALA A 527 23.07 10.71 -27.52
CA ALA A 527 22.31 11.77 -28.19
C ALA A 527 22.99 12.24 -29.49
N SER A 528 24.32 12.13 -29.58
CA SER A 528 25.09 12.40 -30.81
C SER A 528 24.74 11.46 -31.96
N ALA A 529 24.46 10.18 -31.68
CA ALA A 529 24.01 9.21 -32.68
C ALA A 529 22.61 9.55 -33.22
N VAL A 530 21.75 10.17 -32.39
CA VAL A 530 20.39 10.61 -32.77
C VAL A 530 20.43 11.75 -33.81
N LEU A 531 21.40 12.66 -33.71
CA LEU A 531 21.58 13.76 -34.66
C LEU A 531 22.01 13.28 -36.06
N ALA A 532 22.84 12.24 -36.11
CA ALA A 532 23.37 11.71 -37.36
C ALA A 532 22.34 10.88 -38.15
N LEU A 533 21.24 10.47 -37.51
CA LEU A 533 20.14 9.80 -38.18
C LEU A 533 19.32 10.80 -39.02
N PRO A 534 18.93 10.43 -40.25
CA PRO A 534 18.06 11.25 -41.07
C PRO A 534 16.79 11.59 -40.28
N GLY A 535 16.36 12.86 -40.35
CA GLY A 535 15.09 13.27 -39.76
C GLY A 535 13.94 12.42 -40.32
N PRO A 536 12.78 12.38 -39.63
CA PRO A 536 11.60 11.74 -40.21
C PRO A 536 11.46 12.31 -41.62
N SER A 537 11.60 11.45 -42.62
CA SER A 537 11.50 11.83 -44.03
C SER A 537 10.27 12.71 -44.16
N GLU A 538 10.42 13.86 -44.83
CA GLU A 538 9.33 14.78 -45.17
C GLU A 538 8.27 14.03 -45.98
N ILE A 539 7.48 13.19 -45.32
CA ILE A 539 6.21 12.75 -45.83
C ILE A 539 5.34 13.98 -45.63
N ILE A 540 5.28 14.76 -46.70
CA ILE A 540 4.39 15.90 -46.90
C ILE A 540 2.95 15.37 -46.74
N LEU A 541 2.51 15.23 -45.50
CA LEU A 541 1.13 15.01 -45.13
C LEU A 541 0.77 16.22 -44.26
N PRO A 542 -0.16 17.09 -44.70
CA PRO A 542 -0.52 18.33 -44.01
C PRO A 542 -1.43 18.04 -42.81
N GLN A 543 -1.10 17.03 -42.02
CA GLN A 543 -1.71 16.79 -40.72
C GLN A 543 -0.74 17.31 -39.66
N ARG A 544 -1.25 18.14 -38.75
CA ARG A 544 -0.52 18.68 -37.61
C ARG A 544 0.03 17.53 -36.76
N ILE A 545 1.23 17.06 -37.06
CA ILE A 545 1.95 16.13 -36.20
C ILE A 545 2.29 16.94 -34.94
N LEU A 546 1.62 16.62 -33.83
CA LEU A 546 1.99 17.18 -32.53
C LEU A 546 3.47 16.87 -32.28
N PRO A 547 4.29 17.85 -31.85
CA PRO A 547 5.67 17.59 -31.49
C PRO A 547 5.74 16.45 -30.48
N LEU A 548 6.55 15.43 -30.72
CA LEU A 548 6.79 14.39 -29.72
C LEU A 548 7.45 15.03 -28.50
N MET A 549 6.82 14.87 -27.34
CA MET A 549 7.26 15.46 -26.08
C MET A 549 8.29 14.56 -25.40
N CYS A 550 9.46 15.11 -25.08
CA CYS A 550 10.54 14.42 -24.39
C CYS A 550 10.79 15.10 -23.03
N ASP A 551 10.16 14.57 -21.97
CA ASP A 551 10.41 15.03 -20.60
C ASP A 551 11.66 14.36 -20.00
N ILE A 552 12.62 15.17 -19.55
CA ILE A 552 13.83 14.77 -18.84
C ILE A 552 13.70 15.21 -17.38
N LYS A 553 13.43 14.26 -16.50
CA LYS A 553 13.30 14.48 -15.04
C LYS A 553 14.47 13.90 -14.25
N ASP A 554 15.11 12.87 -14.80
CA ASP A 554 16.32 12.27 -14.29
C ASP A 554 17.49 12.77 -15.14
N SER A 555 18.44 13.45 -14.51
CA SER A 555 19.62 14.00 -15.19
C SER A 555 20.84 13.08 -15.15
N THR A 556 20.69 11.84 -14.69
CA THR A 556 21.79 10.85 -14.65
C THR A 556 22.43 10.71 -16.02
N GLY A 557 23.75 10.91 -16.10
CA GLY A 557 24.52 10.80 -17.35
C GLY A 557 24.33 11.96 -18.33
N LEU A 558 23.50 12.96 -18.03
CA LEU A 558 23.31 14.14 -18.86
C LEU A 558 24.42 15.16 -18.62
N ASN A 559 25.04 15.65 -19.69
CA ASN A 559 25.99 16.76 -19.64
C ASN A 559 25.58 17.90 -20.57
N ALA A 560 26.28 19.03 -20.50
CA ALA A 560 25.97 20.24 -21.26
C ALA A 560 25.97 20.01 -22.78
N THR A 561 26.86 19.16 -23.28
CA THR A 561 26.97 18.83 -24.71
C THR A 561 25.80 17.97 -25.16
N SER A 562 25.46 16.93 -24.41
CA SER A 562 24.30 16.07 -24.68
C SER A 562 22.99 16.84 -24.61
N LEU A 563 22.84 17.75 -23.64
CA LEU A 563 21.66 18.61 -23.53
C LEU A 563 21.55 19.59 -24.71
N ASP A 564 22.65 20.21 -25.12
CA ASP A 564 22.69 21.09 -26.30
C ASP A 564 22.29 20.34 -27.58
N VAL A 565 22.78 19.12 -27.73
CA VAL A 565 22.40 18.21 -28.83
C VAL A 565 20.89 17.94 -28.81
N LEU A 566 20.34 17.58 -27.65
CA LEU A 566 18.92 17.31 -27.51
C LEU A 566 18.10 18.55 -27.87
N ILE A 567 18.40 19.72 -27.29
CA ILE A 567 17.67 20.98 -27.53
C ILE A 567 17.62 21.33 -29.02
N LYS A 568 18.62 20.93 -29.81
CA LYS A 568 18.70 21.19 -31.26
C LYS A 568 17.96 20.15 -32.11
N LEU A 569 17.32 19.14 -31.52
CA LEU A 569 16.57 18.12 -32.26
C LEU A 569 15.27 18.69 -32.84
N ASN A 570 15.30 19.04 -34.12
CA ASN A 570 14.10 19.43 -34.88
C ASN A 570 13.00 18.37 -34.81
N GLY A 571 11.77 18.81 -34.52
CA GLY A 571 10.56 17.96 -34.43
C GLY A 571 10.19 17.50 -33.02
N TYR A 572 11.05 17.71 -32.01
CA TYR A 572 10.78 17.34 -30.62
C TYR A 572 10.58 18.55 -29.73
N ALA A 573 9.75 18.35 -28.71
CA ALA A 573 9.55 19.28 -27.63
C ALA A 573 10.21 18.72 -26.37
N ILE A 574 11.43 19.17 -26.07
CA ILE A 574 12.13 18.73 -24.87
C ILE A 574 11.68 19.57 -23.69
N SER A 575 11.43 18.92 -22.56
CA SER A 575 11.17 19.56 -21.27
C SER A 575 12.20 19.07 -20.26
N TYR A 576 13.16 19.92 -19.88
CA TYR A 576 14.13 19.62 -18.84
C TYR A 576 13.68 20.18 -17.49
N TYR A 577 13.74 19.35 -16.44
CA TYR A 577 13.45 19.73 -15.06
C TYR A 577 14.70 19.61 -14.18
N TYR A 578 14.82 20.47 -13.17
CA TYR A 578 15.90 20.35 -12.19
C TYR A 578 15.73 19.09 -11.34
N ASP A 579 16.77 18.27 -11.35
CA ASP A 579 16.94 17.11 -10.50
C ASP A 579 17.83 17.44 -9.28
N ASP A 580 17.32 17.18 -8.08
CA ASP A 580 17.98 17.51 -6.82
C ASP A 580 19.10 16.52 -6.45
N HIS A 581 19.07 15.30 -6.99
CA HIS A 581 20.10 14.28 -6.72
C HIS A 581 21.47 14.72 -7.26
N PHE A 582 21.49 15.52 -8.33
CA PHE A 582 22.70 16.02 -8.99
C PHE A 582 23.05 17.47 -8.59
N GLY A 583 22.20 18.12 -7.80
CA GLY A 583 22.46 19.44 -7.21
C GLY A 583 22.97 20.47 -8.22
N GLN A 584 24.21 20.94 -8.01
CA GLN A 584 24.78 22.06 -8.78
C GLN A 584 24.92 21.77 -10.28
N GLU A 585 25.22 20.53 -10.68
CA GLU A 585 25.39 20.18 -12.10
C GLU A 585 24.06 20.30 -12.85
N SER A 586 23.01 19.66 -12.30
CA SER A 586 21.64 19.76 -12.79
C SER A 586 21.14 21.21 -12.82
N PHE A 587 21.53 22.04 -11.84
CA PHE A 587 21.21 23.46 -11.86
C PHE A 587 21.87 24.22 -13.02
N GLN A 588 23.13 23.93 -13.36
CA GLN A 588 23.79 24.56 -14.51
C GLN A 588 23.15 24.13 -15.83
N LEU A 589 22.80 22.85 -15.97
CA LEU A 589 22.05 22.33 -17.12
C LEU A 589 20.68 23.00 -17.25
N MET A 590 19.98 23.21 -16.13
CA MET A 590 18.73 23.95 -16.10
C MET A 590 18.88 25.37 -16.64
N LYS A 591 19.95 26.08 -16.21
CA LYS A 591 20.25 27.43 -16.70
C LYS A 591 20.52 27.44 -18.21
N GLN A 592 21.28 26.47 -18.69
CA GLN A 592 21.56 26.32 -20.13
C GLN A 592 20.26 26.10 -20.91
N TYR A 593 19.40 25.18 -20.45
CA TYR A 593 18.12 24.86 -21.09
C TYR A 593 17.21 26.09 -21.22
N TYR A 594 16.97 26.82 -20.13
CA TYR A 594 16.11 28.01 -20.17
C TYR A 594 16.73 29.22 -20.87
N ASN A 595 18.04 29.20 -21.14
CA ASN A 595 18.71 30.23 -21.91
C ASN A 595 18.81 29.88 -23.41
N ALA A 596 18.38 28.71 -23.85
CA ALA A 596 18.32 28.37 -25.28
C ALA A 596 17.24 29.18 -26.02
N ASP A 597 17.44 29.46 -27.32
CA ASP A 597 16.62 30.39 -28.11
C ASP A 597 15.45 29.75 -28.90
N ILE A 598 15.09 28.47 -28.65
CA ILE A 598 14.52 27.68 -29.76
C ILE A 598 13.09 27.11 -29.57
N HIS A 599 12.39 27.22 -28.42
CA HIS A 599 11.06 26.57 -28.30
C HIS A 599 9.98 27.30 -27.49
N GLU A 600 8.74 27.33 -28.03
CA GLU A 600 7.53 27.78 -27.33
C GLU A 600 7.21 26.94 -26.08
N ASN A 601 7.56 25.64 -26.09
CA ASN A 601 7.28 24.72 -24.99
C ASN A 601 8.08 25.02 -23.71
N ILE A 602 9.24 25.67 -23.84
CA ILE A 602 10.08 26.08 -22.69
C ILE A 602 9.28 26.95 -21.72
N LYS A 603 8.35 27.78 -22.23
CA LYS A 603 7.49 28.62 -21.39
C LYS A 603 6.62 27.76 -20.47
N SER A 604 6.05 26.66 -20.96
CA SER A 604 5.24 25.72 -20.15
C SER A 604 6.11 25.02 -19.13
N THR A 605 7.25 24.46 -19.55
CA THR A 605 8.23 23.79 -18.66
C THR A 605 8.70 24.74 -17.56
N TYR A 606 8.94 26.01 -17.88
CA TYR A 606 9.31 27.04 -16.91
C TYR A 606 8.23 27.25 -15.83
N GLN A 607 6.95 27.34 -16.21
CA GLN A 607 5.87 27.47 -15.22
C GLN A 607 5.80 26.23 -14.31
N GLN A 608 6.00 25.04 -14.88
CA GLN A 608 5.97 23.78 -14.13
C GLN A 608 7.16 23.66 -13.18
N GLN A 609 8.38 23.98 -13.63
CA GLN A 609 9.57 23.95 -12.79
C GLN A 609 9.47 24.91 -11.61
N LEU A 610 8.90 26.11 -11.80
CA LEU A 610 8.63 27.03 -10.68
C LEU A 610 7.73 26.41 -9.61
N LYS A 611 6.69 25.67 -10.03
CA LYS A 611 5.80 24.95 -9.11
C LYS A 611 6.56 23.85 -8.39
N ILE A 612 7.19 22.92 -9.13
CA ILE A 612 7.97 21.80 -8.58
C ILE A 612 9.01 22.28 -7.55
N SER A 613 9.80 23.30 -7.93
CA SER A 613 10.84 23.86 -7.04
C SER A 613 10.24 24.49 -5.78
N THR A 614 9.03 25.06 -5.88
CA THR A 614 8.30 25.59 -4.73
C THR A 614 7.76 24.49 -3.83
N GLU A 615 7.22 23.41 -4.40
CA GLU A 615 6.75 22.26 -3.63
C GLU A 615 7.87 21.63 -2.81
N ASN A 616 9.08 21.58 -3.40
CA ASN A 616 10.28 20.99 -2.83
C ASN A 616 11.10 21.96 -1.98
N ASN A 617 10.63 23.20 -1.75
CA ASN A 617 11.32 24.23 -0.96
C ASN A 617 12.76 24.57 -1.47
N GLN A 618 12.97 24.51 -2.79
CA GLN A 618 14.24 24.78 -3.44
C GLN A 618 14.43 26.28 -3.70
N ILE A 619 14.74 27.03 -2.63
CA ILE A 619 14.77 28.51 -2.65
C ILE A 619 15.70 29.11 -3.70
N HIS A 620 16.88 28.53 -3.90
CA HIS A 620 17.89 29.04 -4.84
C HIS A 620 17.45 28.87 -6.30
N ILE A 621 16.71 27.80 -6.62
CA ILE A 621 16.13 27.57 -7.94
C ILE A 621 15.00 28.57 -8.19
N VAL A 622 14.10 28.75 -7.22
CA VAL A 622 12.99 29.72 -7.32
C VAL A 622 13.50 31.15 -7.43
N GLU A 623 14.53 31.52 -6.68
CA GLU A 623 15.17 32.84 -6.79
C GLU A 623 15.74 33.08 -8.18
N TRP A 624 16.46 32.09 -8.73
CA TRP A 624 16.99 32.18 -10.08
C TRP A 624 15.87 32.34 -11.12
N LEU A 625 14.85 31.48 -11.06
CA LEU A 625 13.73 31.50 -12.01
C LEU A 625 12.95 32.82 -11.94
N LEU A 626 12.75 33.39 -10.75
CA LEU A 626 11.99 34.63 -10.61
C LEU A 626 12.81 35.88 -10.96
N TYR A 627 14.08 35.95 -10.56
CA TYR A 627 14.86 37.19 -10.60
C TYR A 627 16.01 37.22 -11.61
N GLN A 628 16.58 36.07 -11.95
CA GLN A 628 17.76 35.99 -12.82
C GLN A 628 17.40 35.55 -14.24
N GLN A 629 16.31 34.78 -14.41
CA GLN A 629 15.79 34.43 -15.72
C GLN A 629 15.07 35.64 -16.35
N THR A 630 15.55 36.11 -17.50
CA THR A 630 15.05 37.31 -18.18
C THR A 630 14.08 37.00 -19.33
N LYS A 631 14.15 35.80 -19.93
CA LYS A 631 13.37 35.42 -21.11
C LYS A 631 11.91 35.09 -20.79
N TYR A 632 11.69 34.43 -19.65
CA TYR A 632 10.36 33.94 -19.26
C TYR A 632 9.90 34.60 -17.97
N LYS A 633 8.60 34.92 -17.92
CA LYS A 633 7.96 35.47 -16.73
C LYS A 633 6.89 34.52 -16.20
N PRO A 634 6.70 34.43 -14.88
CA PRO A 634 5.65 33.61 -14.30
C PRO A 634 4.28 34.20 -14.64
N SER A 635 3.37 33.32 -15.06
CA SER A 635 1.96 33.64 -15.27
C SER A 635 1.30 34.01 -13.94
N SER A 636 0.21 34.80 -13.99
CA SER A 636 -0.53 35.17 -12.78
C SER A 636 -1.01 33.93 -12.01
N SER A 637 -1.51 32.92 -12.71
CA SER A 637 -1.94 31.65 -12.09
C SER A 637 -0.79 30.90 -11.42
N THR A 638 0.41 30.92 -12.01
CA THR A 638 1.58 30.27 -11.41
C THR A 638 2.09 31.04 -10.19
N LEU A 639 2.12 32.37 -10.23
CA LEU A 639 2.47 33.21 -9.07
C LEU A 639 1.53 32.97 -7.88
N VAL A 640 0.22 32.93 -8.13
CA VAL A 640 -0.79 32.64 -7.11
C VAL A 640 -0.56 31.25 -6.53
N ASN A 641 -0.28 30.24 -7.37
CA ASN A 641 -0.02 28.88 -6.94
C ASN A 641 1.22 28.79 -6.03
N ILE A 642 2.37 29.32 -6.45
CA ILE A 642 3.62 29.23 -5.66
C ILE A 642 3.53 30.04 -4.35
N LEU A 643 2.83 31.18 -4.35
CA LEU A 643 2.60 31.97 -3.14
C LEU A 643 1.71 31.19 -2.15
N SER A 644 0.64 30.58 -2.65
CA SER A 644 -0.29 29.78 -1.85
C SER A 644 0.39 28.57 -1.23
N GLN A 645 1.21 27.87 -2.03
CA GLN A 645 1.90 26.68 -1.60
C GLN A 645 2.98 26.97 -0.56
N SER A 646 3.82 27.98 -0.80
CA SER A 646 4.84 28.39 0.17
C SER A 646 4.22 28.85 1.49
N PHE A 647 3.06 29.52 1.44
CA PHE A 647 2.31 29.90 2.63
C PHE A 647 1.72 28.70 3.37
N ASN A 648 0.99 27.82 2.68
CA ASN A 648 0.30 26.67 3.28
C ASN A 648 1.28 25.70 3.96
N ARG A 649 2.44 25.47 3.33
CA ARG A 649 3.53 24.63 3.86
C ARG A 649 4.45 25.36 4.85
N GLN A 650 4.19 26.64 5.13
CA GLN A 650 4.96 27.46 6.06
C GLN A 650 6.44 27.64 5.68
N TYR A 651 6.76 27.65 4.39
CA TYR A 651 8.10 27.92 3.86
C TYR A 651 8.42 29.41 3.95
N LYS A 652 8.76 29.89 5.16
CA LYS A 652 8.92 31.32 5.46
C LYS A 652 9.85 32.04 4.50
N ALA A 653 11.04 31.49 4.24
CA ALA A 653 12.03 32.12 3.37
C ALA A 653 11.52 32.24 1.92
N LEU A 654 10.91 31.17 1.41
CA LEU A 654 10.34 31.13 0.06
C LEU A 654 9.14 32.08 -0.09
N TYR A 655 8.26 32.12 0.92
CA TYR A 655 7.14 33.05 0.97
C TYR A 655 7.61 34.52 0.95
N GLN A 656 8.68 34.87 1.70
CA GLN A 656 9.24 36.22 1.65
C GLN A 656 9.85 36.55 0.28
N LEU A 657 10.54 35.59 -0.34
CA LEU A 657 11.12 35.74 -1.68
C LEU A 657 10.03 36.01 -2.73
N ILE A 658 8.98 35.20 -2.76
CA ILE A 658 7.86 35.36 -3.71
C ILE A 658 7.12 36.67 -3.42
N LYS A 659 6.89 37.01 -2.15
CA LYS A 659 6.24 38.28 -1.77
C LYS A 659 7.07 39.50 -2.18
N ARG A 660 8.40 39.42 -2.11
CA ARG A 660 9.30 40.45 -2.63
C ARG A 660 9.11 40.60 -4.14
N TYR A 661 8.98 39.50 -4.87
CA TYR A 661 8.75 39.53 -6.32
C TYR A 661 7.43 40.22 -6.70
N TYR A 662 6.36 39.98 -5.94
CA TYR A 662 5.09 40.72 -6.11
C TYR A 662 5.27 42.23 -5.94
N ARG A 663 6.00 42.66 -4.90
CA ARG A 663 6.27 44.07 -4.62
C ARG A 663 7.10 44.72 -5.73
N ASP A 664 8.19 44.07 -6.13
CA ASP A 664 9.13 44.60 -7.12
C ASP A 664 8.47 44.73 -8.52
N ASN A 665 7.40 43.97 -8.78
CA ASN A 665 6.63 44.02 -10.04
C ASN A 665 5.28 44.76 -9.91
N GLY A 666 5.02 45.45 -8.80
CA GLY A 666 3.77 46.22 -8.60
C GLY A 666 2.49 45.38 -8.61
N LYS A 667 2.57 44.07 -8.31
CA LYS A 667 1.41 43.17 -8.29
C LYS A 667 0.80 43.10 -6.89
N GLN A 668 -0.53 43.13 -6.81
CA GLN A 668 -1.25 42.86 -5.56
C GLN A 668 -1.11 41.38 -5.18
N LEU A 669 -0.96 41.10 -3.88
CA LEU A 669 -0.90 39.72 -3.38
C LEU A 669 -2.25 39.04 -3.61
N ASP A 670 -2.19 37.84 -4.17
CA ASP A 670 -3.36 37.03 -4.47
C ASP A 670 -3.09 35.57 -4.11
N PHE A 671 -4.04 34.95 -3.42
CA PHE A 671 -3.94 33.60 -2.89
C PHE A 671 -4.99 32.71 -3.54
N GLY A 672 -4.55 31.52 -3.93
CA GLY A 672 -5.39 30.51 -4.53
C GLY A 672 -6.37 29.93 -3.52
N LEU A 673 -7.43 29.35 -4.07
CA LEU A 673 -8.52 28.71 -3.35
C LEU A 673 -8.06 27.73 -2.26
N THR A 674 -6.95 27.04 -2.51
CA THR A 674 -6.33 26.09 -1.59
C THR A 674 -5.86 26.73 -0.28
N THR A 675 -5.37 27.97 -0.29
CA THR A 675 -4.95 28.67 0.93
C THR A 675 -6.14 29.07 1.77
N TRP A 676 -7.20 29.56 1.14
CA TRP A 676 -8.43 29.92 1.83
C TRP A 676 -9.11 28.70 2.48
N ASN A 677 -9.12 27.56 1.78
CA ASN A 677 -9.60 26.29 2.34
C ASN A 677 -8.75 25.82 3.54
N GLU A 678 -7.42 25.98 3.47
CA GLU A 678 -6.52 25.63 4.58
C GLU A 678 -6.72 26.54 5.81
N LEU A 679 -7.04 27.81 5.61
CA LEU A 679 -7.40 28.71 6.71
C LEU A 679 -8.76 28.36 7.31
N ALA A 680 -9.74 28.02 6.46
CA ALA A 680 -11.07 27.60 6.88
C ALA A 680 -11.03 26.25 7.64
N SER A 681 -10.19 25.31 7.22
CA SER A 681 -10.03 24.01 7.88
C SER A 681 -9.40 24.14 9.28
N ARG A 682 -8.47 25.09 9.45
CA ARG A 682 -7.81 25.39 10.73
C ARG A 682 -8.59 26.34 11.63
N GLY A 683 -9.60 27.02 11.09
CA GLY A 683 -10.34 28.07 11.80
C GLY A 683 -9.50 29.31 12.13
N ASP A 684 -8.47 29.63 11.35
CA ASP A 684 -7.54 30.75 11.64
C ASP A 684 -8.13 32.11 11.22
N ILE A 685 -9.06 32.61 12.03
CA ILE A 685 -9.77 33.88 11.83
C ILE A 685 -8.80 35.06 11.70
N LYS A 686 -7.78 35.15 12.57
CA LYS A 686 -6.85 36.28 12.62
C LYS A 686 -6.06 36.40 11.32
N THR A 687 -5.58 35.27 10.81
CA THR A 687 -4.84 35.25 9.54
C THR A 687 -5.77 35.48 8.36
N PHE A 688 -6.97 34.91 8.39
CA PHE A 688 -8.00 35.13 7.37
C PHE A 688 -8.33 36.63 7.21
N ASP A 689 -8.65 37.33 8.28
CA ASP A 689 -8.97 38.78 8.25
C ASP A 689 -7.78 39.62 7.77
N LYS A 690 -6.57 39.24 8.21
CA LYS A 690 -5.33 39.91 7.77
C LYS A 690 -5.06 39.72 6.28
N LEU A 691 -5.47 38.60 5.68
CA LEU A 691 -5.38 38.40 4.23
C LEU A 691 -6.52 39.08 3.49
N MET A 692 -7.75 39.03 3.99
CA MET A 692 -8.92 39.70 3.40
C MET A 692 -8.75 41.22 3.30
N THR A 693 -8.03 41.84 4.23
CA THR A 693 -7.70 43.28 4.18
C THR A 693 -6.67 43.63 3.10
N LYS A 694 -5.96 42.65 2.52
CA LYS A 694 -4.84 42.87 1.60
C LYS A 694 -5.04 42.27 0.21
N CYS A 695 -5.95 41.32 0.07
CA CYS A 695 -6.20 40.58 -1.17
C CYS A 695 -7.59 40.93 -1.72
N THR A 696 -7.84 40.57 -2.98
CA THR A 696 -9.14 40.81 -3.64
C THR A 696 -10.26 40.05 -2.92
N PRO A 697 -11.45 40.65 -2.70
CA PRO A 697 -12.53 39.97 -1.97
C PRO A 697 -13.08 38.76 -2.75
N LEU A 698 -13.02 37.56 -2.15
CA LEU A 698 -13.55 36.32 -2.74
C LEU A 698 -14.99 36.03 -2.29
N ARG A 699 -15.89 37.00 -2.48
CA ARG A 699 -17.30 36.87 -2.04
C ARG A 699 -17.99 35.63 -2.63
N GLU A 700 -17.67 35.28 -3.87
CA GLU A 700 -18.25 34.14 -4.58
C GLU A 700 -17.85 32.77 -3.99
N PHE A 701 -16.79 32.69 -3.19
CA PHE A 701 -16.26 31.41 -2.67
C PHE A 701 -16.56 31.17 -1.18
N ILE A 702 -17.29 32.08 -0.52
CA ILE A 702 -17.60 31.98 0.92
C ILE A 702 -18.32 30.67 1.26
N GLN A 703 -19.25 30.24 0.42
CA GLN A 703 -19.98 28.98 0.63
C GLN A 703 -19.04 27.77 0.72
N MET A 704 -17.98 27.76 -0.07
CA MET A 704 -17.01 26.68 -0.07
C MET A 704 -16.09 26.75 1.16
N PHE A 705 -15.77 27.95 1.66
CA PHE A 705 -15.04 28.12 2.92
C PHE A 705 -15.87 27.65 4.11
N ILE A 706 -17.16 28.01 4.16
CA ILE A 706 -18.11 27.51 5.18
C ILE A 706 -18.19 25.99 5.10
N SER A 707 -18.34 25.42 3.91
CA SER A 707 -18.38 23.96 3.72
C SER A 707 -17.11 23.27 4.24
N THR A 708 -15.93 23.87 3.99
CA THR A 708 -14.64 23.35 4.48
C THR A 708 -14.53 23.46 6.00
N ALA A 709 -14.97 24.58 6.57
CA ALA A 709 -15.01 24.80 8.01
C ALA A 709 -15.97 23.83 8.72
N ILE A 710 -17.12 23.50 8.11
CA ILE A 710 -18.06 22.48 8.62
C ILE A 710 -17.38 21.11 8.69
N ILE A 711 -16.68 20.71 7.62
CA ILE A 711 -15.95 19.44 7.56
C ILE A 711 -14.92 19.30 8.70
N HIS A 712 -14.28 20.40 9.06
CA HIS A 712 -13.24 20.42 10.09
C HIS A 712 -13.75 20.91 11.46
N ASN A 713 -15.07 20.97 11.65
CA ASN A 713 -15.74 21.37 12.88
C ASN A 713 -15.32 22.75 13.45
N GLN A 714 -15.12 23.74 12.57
CA GLN A 714 -14.62 25.07 12.93
C GLN A 714 -15.75 26.08 13.19
N LEU A 715 -16.57 25.85 14.23
CA LEU A 715 -17.74 26.69 14.54
C LEU A 715 -17.41 28.18 14.73
N ALA A 716 -16.31 28.52 15.41
CA ALA A 716 -15.93 29.92 15.64
C ALA A 716 -15.65 30.65 14.32
N PHE A 717 -15.04 29.96 13.36
CA PHE A 717 -14.75 30.49 12.03
C PHE A 717 -16.03 30.69 11.21
N ILE A 718 -16.97 29.73 11.28
CA ILE A 718 -18.29 29.84 10.65
C ILE A 718 -19.05 31.04 11.20
N LYS A 719 -19.10 31.20 12.54
CA LYS A 719 -19.72 32.35 13.22
C LYS A 719 -19.11 33.67 12.77
N HIS A 720 -17.78 33.71 12.66
CA HIS A 720 -17.07 34.89 12.19
C HIS A 720 -17.45 35.28 10.77
N LEU A 721 -17.48 34.33 9.84
CA LEU A 721 -17.87 34.57 8.44
C LEU A 721 -19.31 35.07 8.31
N TYR A 722 -20.23 34.55 9.13
CA TYR A 722 -21.64 34.95 9.08
C TYR A 722 -21.88 36.33 9.71
N ASN A 723 -21.19 36.65 10.81
CA ASN A 723 -21.37 37.90 11.56
C ASN A 723 -20.64 39.11 10.95
N THR A 724 -19.82 38.92 9.92
CA THR A 724 -19.05 40.00 9.27
C THR A 724 -19.73 40.48 7.97
N GLN A 725 -19.23 41.57 7.37
CA GLN A 725 -19.77 42.23 6.16
C GLN A 725 -19.78 41.36 4.87
N TYR A 726 -19.51 40.06 4.99
CA TYR A 726 -19.46 39.10 3.88
C TYR A 726 -20.81 38.38 3.65
N GLY A 727 -21.89 38.95 4.20
CA GLY A 727 -23.27 38.46 4.25
C GLY A 727 -23.65 37.44 3.17
N THR A 728 -24.00 36.24 3.64
CA THR A 728 -24.35 35.08 2.81
C THR A 728 -25.85 35.00 2.54
N SER A 729 -26.24 34.63 1.32
CA SER A 729 -27.63 34.39 0.91
C SER A 729 -28.26 33.16 1.59
N LEU A 730 -29.60 33.13 1.69
CA LEU A 730 -30.40 31.99 2.16
C LEU A 730 -30.04 30.64 1.49
N GLU A 731 -29.60 30.63 0.23
CA GLU A 731 -29.14 29.40 -0.45
C GLU A 731 -27.91 28.73 0.19
N ILE A 732 -27.09 29.49 0.92
CA ILE A 732 -25.93 28.96 1.65
C ILE A 732 -26.36 28.13 2.85
N PHE A 733 -27.55 28.43 3.38
CA PHE A 733 -28.10 27.86 4.60
C PHE A 733 -28.47 26.38 4.44
N ALA A 734 -29.29 26.06 3.44
CA ALA A 734 -29.79 24.70 3.21
C ALA A 734 -28.65 23.71 2.89
N LYS A 735 -27.63 24.14 2.14
CA LYS A 735 -26.44 23.30 1.85
C LYS A 735 -25.58 23.09 3.10
N SER A 736 -25.45 24.12 3.95
CA SER A 736 -24.67 24.04 5.19
C SER A 736 -25.30 23.10 6.22
N ILE A 737 -26.62 23.13 6.37
CA ILE A 737 -27.39 22.20 7.22
C ILE A 737 -27.19 20.76 6.76
N SER A 738 -27.38 20.47 5.46
CA SER A 738 -27.12 19.12 4.93
C SER A 738 -25.71 18.64 5.21
N LYS A 739 -24.71 19.53 5.09
CA LYS A 739 -23.32 19.19 5.33
C LYS A 739 -23.02 18.95 6.80
N ALA A 740 -23.60 19.74 7.71
CA ALA A 740 -23.46 19.54 9.15
C ALA A 740 -24.07 18.21 9.61
N ILE A 741 -25.23 17.84 9.05
CA ILE A 741 -25.87 16.55 9.28
C ILE A 741 -24.98 15.42 8.77
N ALA A 742 -24.50 15.49 7.52
CA ALA A 742 -23.69 14.42 6.92
C ALA A 742 -22.39 14.13 7.70
N ILE A 743 -21.92 15.06 8.53
CA ILE A 743 -20.68 14.95 9.33
C ILE A 743 -21.01 14.74 10.82
N ASP A 744 -22.31 14.64 11.16
CA ASP A 744 -22.85 14.51 12.52
C ASP A 744 -22.28 15.56 13.50
N SER A 745 -22.26 16.84 13.09
CA SER A 745 -21.80 17.97 13.93
C SER A 745 -22.97 18.74 14.56
N PRO A 746 -23.43 18.36 15.78
CA PRO A 746 -24.62 18.95 16.39
C PRO A 746 -24.46 20.42 16.76
N MET A 747 -23.27 20.86 17.18
CA MET A 747 -23.06 22.26 17.58
C MET A 747 -23.09 23.23 16.39
N ILE A 748 -22.63 22.78 15.23
CA ILE A 748 -22.71 23.55 13.98
C ILE A 748 -24.13 23.55 13.46
N LEU A 749 -24.79 22.39 13.47
CA LEU A 749 -26.20 22.30 13.07
C LEU A 749 -27.08 23.19 13.95
N LYS A 750 -26.91 23.13 15.27
CA LYS A 750 -27.60 24.01 16.22
C LYS A 750 -27.41 25.48 15.88
N TYR A 751 -26.18 25.90 15.59
CA TYR A 751 -25.91 27.29 15.23
C TYR A 751 -26.69 27.74 13.99
N PHE A 752 -26.76 26.90 12.94
CA PHE A 752 -27.59 27.23 11.78
C PHE A 752 -29.07 27.25 12.17
N LEU A 753 -29.60 26.25 12.86
CA LEU A 753 -31.02 26.27 13.28
C LEU A 753 -31.38 27.50 14.15
N ASP A 754 -30.49 27.90 15.06
CA ASP A 754 -30.66 29.10 15.89
C ASP A 754 -30.65 30.39 15.05
N LEU A 755 -29.85 30.47 13.98
CA LEU A 755 -29.82 31.62 13.07
C LEU A 755 -31.14 31.75 12.30
N GLU A 756 -31.70 30.65 11.82
CA GLU A 756 -32.96 30.65 11.07
C GLU A 756 -34.12 31.15 11.93
N HIS A 757 -34.18 30.64 13.16
CA HIS A 757 -35.20 31.03 14.14
C HIS A 757 -35.11 32.52 14.48
N GLN A 758 -33.90 33.09 14.48
CA GLN A 758 -33.69 34.52 14.70
C GLN A 758 -34.12 35.37 13.48
N GLU A 759 -33.88 34.89 12.26
CA GLU A 759 -34.31 35.56 11.02
C GLU A 759 -35.84 35.57 10.88
N GLU A 760 -36.53 34.47 11.22
CA GLU A 760 -38.00 34.40 11.20
C GLU A 760 -38.64 35.39 12.19
N LYS A 761 -38.09 35.49 13.41
CA LYS A 761 -38.56 36.45 14.43
C LYS A 761 -38.36 37.91 14.01
N SER A 762 -37.35 38.20 13.19
CA SER A 762 -37.07 39.56 12.71
C SER A 762 -37.85 39.93 11.45
N GLN A 763 -38.23 38.96 10.61
CA GLN A 763 -39.02 39.18 9.37
C GLN A 763 -40.55 39.24 9.58
N ASN A 764 -41.06 39.02 10.79
CA ASN A 764 -42.47 39.24 11.15
C ASN A 764 -42.94 40.72 11.07
N LYS A 765 -42.16 41.65 10.49
CA LYS A 765 -42.53 43.06 10.29
C LYS A 765 -42.74 43.50 8.84
N SER A 766 -42.49 42.67 7.82
CA SER A 766 -42.84 43.02 6.43
C SER A 766 -43.28 41.78 5.65
N ARG A 767 -44.46 41.27 6.00
CA ARG A 767 -45.05 40.07 5.40
C ARG A 767 -45.92 40.40 4.18
N TYR A 768 -45.39 41.18 3.26
CA TYR A 768 -45.95 41.37 1.93
C TYR A 768 -44.79 41.34 0.95
N GLU A 769 -44.90 40.47 -0.06
CA GLU A 769 -43.88 40.15 -1.08
C GLU A 769 -42.86 39.10 -0.65
N TYR A 770 -43.23 37.81 -0.70
CA TYR A 770 -42.43 36.71 -1.29
C TYR A 770 -43.25 35.41 -1.18
N GLU A 771 -44.05 35.15 -2.20
CA GLU A 771 -45.06 34.07 -2.25
C GLU A 771 -44.53 32.77 -2.90
N PHE A 772 -43.22 32.49 -2.82
CA PHE A 772 -42.62 31.32 -3.48
C PHE A 772 -41.74 30.42 -2.59
N LEU A 773 -41.75 30.63 -1.28
CA LEU A 773 -41.29 29.65 -0.29
C LEU A 773 -42.21 29.78 0.92
N GLU A 774 -43.16 28.86 1.08
CA GLU A 774 -43.85 28.65 2.36
C GLU A 774 -42.81 28.20 3.40
N SER A 775 -42.16 29.20 4.01
CA SER A 775 -41.32 29.05 5.19
C SER A 775 -42.23 28.84 6.41
N ASN A 776 -42.58 27.59 6.67
CA ASN A 776 -42.78 27.15 8.04
C ASN A 776 -41.44 26.63 8.51
N VAL A 777 -40.87 27.17 9.59
CA VAL A 777 -39.71 26.55 10.27
C VAL A 777 -39.96 25.06 10.58
N GLY A 778 -41.23 24.67 10.75
CA GLY A 778 -41.64 23.25 10.81
C GLY A 778 -41.29 22.42 9.56
N ALA A 779 -41.29 22.99 8.36
CA ALA A 779 -40.94 22.29 7.12
C ALA A 779 -39.42 22.06 6.99
N LEU A 780 -38.58 23.05 7.32
CA LEU A 780 -37.13 22.83 7.33
C LEU A 780 -36.72 21.90 8.47
N THR A 781 -37.35 22.03 9.64
CA THR A 781 -37.14 21.11 10.77
C THR A 781 -37.44 19.67 10.36
N ARG A 782 -38.62 19.44 9.77
CA ARG A 782 -39.01 18.11 9.27
C ARG A 782 -38.02 17.61 8.22
N SER A 783 -37.58 18.46 7.29
CA SER A 783 -36.54 18.10 6.31
C SER A 783 -35.19 17.78 6.96
N THR A 784 -34.82 18.50 8.03
CA THR A 784 -33.54 18.32 8.75
C THR A 784 -33.54 17.01 9.52
N ALA A 785 -34.61 16.73 10.29
CA ALA A 785 -34.79 15.47 11.00
C ALA A 785 -34.84 14.27 10.04
N LYS A 786 -35.56 14.39 8.91
CA LYS A 786 -35.55 13.38 7.83
C LYS A 786 -34.15 13.14 7.28
N ARG A 787 -33.34 14.20 7.09
CA ARG A 787 -31.95 14.08 6.64
C ARG A 787 -31.03 13.46 7.70
N CYS A 788 -31.26 13.69 8.99
CA CYS A 788 -30.53 12.99 10.05
C CYS A 788 -30.85 11.49 10.04
N LEU A 789 -32.12 11.15 9.85
CA LEU A 789 -32.57 9.76 9.70
C LEU A 789 -31.95 9.12 8.45
N SER A 790 -31.95 9.79 7.29
CA SER A 790 -31.39 9.19 6.07
C SER A 790 -29.86 9.03 6.10
N ASN A 791 -29.13 9.87 6.84
CA ASN A 791 -27.67 9.82 6.93
C ASN A 791 -27.12 9.04 8.13
N GLY A 792 -27.97 8.63 9.09
CA GLY A 792 -27.52 7.94 10.31
C GLY A 792 -26.86 8.86 11.35
N SER A 793 -27.14 10.17 11.30
CA SER A 793 -26.50 11.21 12.13
C SER A 793 -27.13 11.31 13.53
N LEU A 794 -26.78 10.38 14.42
CA LEU A 794 -27.38 10.26 15.75
C LEU A 794 -27.20 11.51 16.62
N SER A 795 -26.01 12.12 16.64
CA SER A 795 -25.74 13.24 17.55
C SER A 795 -26.52 14.49 17.14
N CYS A 796 -26.59 14.76 15.83
CA CYS A 796 -27.45 15.78 15.24
C CYS A 796 -28.92 15.49 15.52
N PHE A 797 -29.36 14.24 15.39
CA PHE A 797 -30.73 13.84 15.66
C PHE A 797 -31.12 14.08 17.13
N LYS A 798 -30.31 13.61 18.09
CA LYS A 798 -30.50 13.87 19.53
C LYS A 798 -30.62 15.36 19.83
N MET A 799 -29.69 16.16 19.30
CA MET A 799 -29.68 17.59 19.51
C MET A 799 -30.95 18.27 18.97
N ILE A 800 -31.53 17.79 17.86
CA ILE A 800 -32.84 18.27 17.39
C ILE A 800 -33.95 17.90 18.38
N LEU A 801 -33.92 16.72 18.98
CA LEU A 801 -34.95 16.32 19.96
C LEU A 801 -34.86 17.13 21.27
N ASP A 802 -33.66 17.52 21.67
CA ASP A 802 -33.39 18.26 22.91
C ASP A 802 -33.70 19.77 22.81
N LEU A 803 -34.07 20.27 21.63
CA LEU A 803 -34.36 21.70 21.41
C LEU A 803 -35.84 22.00 21.61
N ASP A 804 -36.16 22.83 22.62
CA ASP A 804 -37.51 23.13 23.13
C ASP A 804 -38.50 23.77 22.13
N TYR A 805 -38.06 24.16 20.94
CA TYR A 805 -38.91 24.76 19.90
C TYR A 805 -39.32 23.78 18.79
N PHE A 806 -39.21 22.46 19.00
CA PHE A 806 -39.62 21.44 18.04
C PHE A 806 -40.78 20.57 18.53
N ASP A 807 -41.83 20.47 17.71
CA ASP A 807 -42.95 19.55 17.93
C ASP A 807 -42.73 18.24 17.17
N LEU A 808 -42.25 17.22 17.88
CA LEU A 808 -42.02 15.86 17.40
C LEU A 808 -43.29 15.17 16.89
N ALA A 809 -44.47 15.56 17.38
CA ALA A 809 -45.74 14.99 16.93
C ALA A 809 -46.00 15.23 15.43
N SER A 810 -45.27 16.17 14.83
CA SER A 810 -45.41 16.56 13.42
C SER A 810 -44.57 15.74 12.43
N ILE A 811 -43.75 14.79 12.89
CA ILE A 811 -42.90 13.94 12.05
C ILE A 811 -43.40 12.50 12.17
N ASN A 812 -43.95 11.94 11.07
CA ASN A 812 -44.32 10.52 11.00
C ASN A 812 -43.03 9.66 10.94
N LEU A 813 -42.39 9.48 12.10
CA LEU A 813 -41.09 8.83 12.27
C LEU A 813 -41.08 7.40 11.71
N PHE A 814 -42.19 6.66 11.88
CA PHE A 814 -42.32 5.29 11.39
C PHE A 814 -42.30 5.19 9.87
N GLU A 815 -43.02 6.07 9.18
CA GLU A 815 -43.07 6.05 7.71
C GLU A 815 -41.72 6.43 7.08
N GLU A 816 -40.97 7.34 7.72
CA GLU A 816 -39.64 7.75 7.27
C GLU A 816 -38.56 6.71 7.61
N LEU A 817 -38.65 6.08 8.79
CA LEU A 817 -37.80 4.94 9.15
C LEU A 817 -38.00 3.82 8.14
N GLY A 818 -39.25 3.39 7.87
CA GLY A 818 -39.56 2.30 6.94
C GLY A 818 -39.02 2.50 5.51
N LYS A 819 -38.90 3.75 5.04
CA LYS A 819 -38.33 4.08 3.72
C LYS A 819 -36.80 4.12 3.68
N SER A 820 -36.11 4.13 4.83
CA SER A 820 -34.69 4.45 4.93
C SER A 820 -33.87 3.47 5.78
N ILE A 821 -34.39 2.29 6.16
CA ILE A 821 -33.67 1.32 6.99
C ILE A 821 -32.47 0.74 6.25
N SER A 822 -31.31 1.33 6.51
CA SER A 822 -29.98 0.85 6.13
C SER A 822 -29.16 0.62 7.40
N LYS A 823 -28.05 -0.14 7.31
CA LYS A 823 -27.13 -0.37 8.45
C LYS A 823 -26.69 0.93 9.15
N ASN A 824 -26.75 2.08 8.47
CA ASN A 824 -26.32 3.37 9.02
C ASN A 824 -27.30 3.95 10.06
N ASN A 825 -28.54 3.48 10.14
CA ASN A 825 -29.60 4.08 10.96
C ASN A 825 -29.90 3.34 12.26
N LEU A 826 -29.17 2.24 12.52
CA LEU A 826 -29.38 1.36 13.67
C LEU A 826 -29.24 2.08 15.01
N SER A 827 -28.28 3.00 15.10
CA SER A 827 -28.00 3.78 16.30
C SER A 827 -29.14 4.75 16.65
N ILE A 828 -29.82 5.30 15.65
CA ILE A 828 -30.99 6.17 15.82
C ILE A 828 -32.22 5.34 16.21
N VAL A 829 -32.43 4.20 15.57
CA VAL A 829 -33.51 3.27 15.93
C VAL A 829 -33.40 2.81 17.37
N ASN A 830 -32.21 2.36 17.80
CA ASN A 830 -31.98 1.96 19.19
C ASN A 830 -32.23 3.12 20.16
N TYR A 831 -31.83 4.34 19.80
CA TYR A 831 -32.09 5.52 20.61
C TYR A 831 -33.59 5.79 20.77
N LEU A 832 -34.35 5.76 19.67
CA LEU A 832 -35.81 5.98 19.67
C LEU A 832 -36.55 4.93 20.50
N VAL A 833 -36.15 3.65 20.40
CA VAL A 833 -36.73 2.56 21.20
C VAL A 833 -36.39 2.72 22.68
N HIS A 834 -35.13 3.04 23.03
CA HIS A 834 -34.72 3.22 24.43
C HIS A 834 -35.41 4.41 25.12
N HIS A 835 -35.78 5.45 24.38
CA HIS A 835 -36.42 6.65 24.93
C HIS A 835 -37.94 6.65 24.76
N GLY A 836 -38.54 5.54 24.34
CA GLY A 836 -40.00 5.36 24.28
C GLY A 836 -40.69 6.15 23.16
N TYR A 837 -39.96 6.58 22.12
CA TYR A 837 -40.56 7.21 20.94
C TYR A 837 -41.18 6.19 19.97
N ILE A 838 -40.75 4.92 20.08
CA ILE A 838 -41.34 3.77 19.41
C ILE A 838 -41.94 2.91 20.52
N VAL A 839 -43.26 2.95 20.65
CA VAL A 839 -44.00 2.17 21.63
C VAL A 839 -44.71 1.04 20.90
N ASP A 840 -44.65 -0.16 21.46
CA ASP A 840 -45.45 -1.31 21.02
C ASP A 840 -46.92 -0.98 21.34
N GLU A 841 -47.74 -0.68 20.32
CA GLU A 841 -49.14 -0.24 20.50
C GLU A 841 -50.04 -1.30 21.18
N ASP A 842 -49.53 -2.51 21.38
CA ASP A 842 -50.22 -3.63 22.04
C ASP A 842 -50.59 -3.39 23.51
N THR A 843 -50.17 -2.30 24.16
CA THR A 843 -50.45 -2.10 25.59
C THR A 843 -51.58 -1.13 25.92
N ASN A 844 -52.15 -0.37 24.97
CA ASN A 844 -53.31 0.49 25.27
C ASN A 844 -54.04 1.02 24.00
N ASN A 845 -54.74 0.18 23.23
CA ASN A 845 -56.07 0.50 22.69
C ASN A 845 -56.60 -0.59 21.74
N ASN A 846 -57.83 -1.00 22.00
CA ASN A 846 -58.58 -1.99 21.25
C ASN A 846 -59.25 -1.43 19.98
N ASN A 847 -58.59 -0.53 19.23
CA ASN A 847 -59.18 0.06 18.02
C ASN A 847 -58.16 0.19 16.87
N ASN A 848 -58.28 -0.75 15.93
CA ASN A 848 -57.97 -0.66 14.50
C ASN A 848 -56.96 0.40 14.03
N ASN A 849 -55.70 -0.03 13.89
CA ASN A 849 -54.84 0.40 12.78
C ASN A 849 -53.79 -0.70 12.50
N ASN A 850 -54.07 -1.56 11.51
CA ASN A 850 -53.27 -2.73 11.11
C ASN A 850 -51.92 -2.39 10.42
N ASN A 851 -51.34 -1.20 10.59
CA ASN A 851 -50.16 -0.79 9.80
C ASN A 851 -48.80 -1.01 10.50
N THR A 852 -48.75 -1.09 11.82
CA THR A 852 -47.50 -1.22 12.60
C THR A 852 -47.02 -2.67 12.70
N ASP A 853 -47.93 -3.63 12.88
CA ASP A 853 -47.60 -5.06 12.93
C ASP A 853 -47.00 -5.58 11.61
N GLN A 854 -47.54 -5.13 10.48
CA GLN A 854 -47.06 -5.53 9.15
C GLN A 854 -45.65 -5.01 8.83
N GLN A 855 -45.20 -3.90 9.42
CA GLN A 855 -43.84 -3.37 9.18
C GLN A 855 -42.79 -3.92 10.15
N SER A 856 -43.19 -4.36 11.35
CA SER A 856 -42.26 -4.99 12.32
C SER A 856 -41.81 -6.39 11.89
N ASP A 857 -42.67 -7.11 11.16
CA ASP A 857 -42.39 -8.45 10.63
C ASP A 857 -41.40 -8.45 9.45
N ASP A 858 -41.27 -7.33 8.74
CA ASP A 858 -40.33 -7.18 7.61
C ASP A 858 -38.88 -6.90 8.07
N ILE A 859 -38.62 -6.67 9.37
CA ILE A 859 -37.30 -6.25 9.88
C ILE A 859 -36.94 -7.02 11.17
N PRO A 860 -36.33 -8.23 11.05
CA PRO A 860 -36.12 -9.16 12.15
C PRO A 860 -35.40 -8.59 13.39
N PHE A 861 -34.45 -7.66 13.18
CA PHE A 861 -33.69 -7.02 14.26
C PHE A 861 -34.53 -6.05 15.11
N LEU A 862 -35.53 -5.38 14.53
CA LEU A 862 -36.41 -4.44 15.26
C LEU A 862 -37.28 -5.20 16.28
N LYS A 863 -37.78 -6.36 15.86
CA LYS A 863 -38.59 -7.27 16.68
C LYS A 863 -37.80 -7.81 17.87
N GLU A 864 -36.55 -8.19 17.64
CA GLU A 864 -35.64 -8.66 18.71
C GLU A 864 -35.33 -7.53 19.71
N LEU A 865 -35.10 -6.30 19.25
CA LEU A 865 -34.81 -5.15 20.12
C LEU A 865 -36.03 -4.74 20.98
N LEU A 866 -37.23 -4.76 20.40
CA LEU A 866 -38.48 -4.50 21.13
C LEU A 866 -38.77 -5.59 22.17
N LEU A 867 -38.48 -6.86 21.85
CA LEU A 867 -38.59 -7.99 22.78
C LEU A 867 -37.60 -7.89 23.95
N ASP A 868 -36.38 -7.41 23.70
CA ASP A 868 -35.34 -7.26 24.74
C ASP A 868 -35.62 -6.08 25.68
N ASN A 869 -36.18 -4.98 25.16
CA ASN A 869 -36.64 -3.85 25.98
C ASN A 869 -37.88 -4.22 26.83
N LYS A 870 -38.71 -5.17 26.38
CA LYS A 870 -39.82 -5.77 27.15
C LYS A 870 -39.35 -6.63 28.33
N LYS A 871 -38.12 -7.17 28.26
CA LYS A 871 -37.52 -8.02 29.31
C LYS A 871 -36.78 -7.23 30.39
N ARG A 872 -36.37 -6.00 30.09
CA ARG A 872 -35.79 -5.06 31.06
C ARG A 872 -36.89 -4.27 31.76
#